data_AF-A0AAN6C8L6-F1
#
_entry.id   AF-A0AAN6C8L6-F1
#
_cell.length_a   1.000
_cell.length_b   1.000
_cell.length_c   1.000
_cell.angle_alpha   90.00
_cell.angle_beta   90.00
_cell.angle_gamma   90.00
#
_symmetry.space_group_name_H-M   'P 1'
#
loop_
_entity.id
_entity.type
_entity.pdbx_description
1 polymer ?
#
loop_
_entity_poly.entity_id
_entity_poly.type
_entity_poly.pdbx_seq_one_letter_code
_entity_poly.pdbx_strand_id
1 'polypeptide(L)'
;MYQHLNWGPYPSPYSLHRLEKTSDVSLNDCKSQHILDVLPSKPILDALIESFFSDINHHYSIINPSFFIQQYVDWSTKTEQEQCNDAQLTALILMICACVTQQLPQGGATQLSESSSLDYHSAGQRLAMTTSAGLHSTTNLQWKVLSICWFQGEGRFIEAWHTIGLAIQEAYELGYHEARPCTAESRTEAQIGRQIWRVLHCWNWQLSLTLGRPMIMNDIDSDPDVEVNLTTMPPSSTLATKLQYQLVCSLSKRWHTPHRIDSPSEIRAHGQMVEKYMQSLPPVYRINNTDTTNDQKWPWLVTHRYYVQAMMYFMILQPYKTFLSNPSIDPMLPDIQKMQQEATQYSLNALDVAGQWSSHALDRDVHFHLVVLCLFDTAAFLSTTLTRVAVPQREEVMAAIDNATTALRQLGRISQGAKTSHTLLGRIVKGAAGHAFSPTRIVITLNQSLEQKRPSLAARVRHPTHLIKSLLTTNTNSYIIRYPITAVGMFKQRSHDTHQDTHRPQITSNPNQYEIALLGDSLFERFKTTGSNLSINHNPSILNLGVGGDKVLNVQYRIDQGLLRFLKNNQSNLKLMYVHMGCNNLKKNGLRKDDADAYASVIKNIQEVLPDVKIVITALFKQRGLKDEIIDEANQMLRDIADQNGTDFLPFGDDQEGIMSEDNVHLNATGYVKWNEVLEKDMSTRQKGDWTESRHDQ
;
A
#
# COMPACT_ATOMS: atom_id res chain seq x y z
N MET A 1 -54.99 6.49 14.84
CA MET A 1 -55.81 5.49 14.13
C MET A 1 -54.88 4.35 13.76
N TYR A 2 -55.18 3.11 14.17
CA TYR A 2 -54.36 1.89 14.02
C TYR A 2 -52.96 1.95 14.70
N GLN A 3 -52.64 1.28 15.81
CA GLN A 3 -52.85 -0.10 16.31
C GLN A 3 -51.88 -1.16 15.76
N HIS A 4 -51.07 -1.69 16.69
CA HIS A 4 -50.58 -3.06 16.88
C HIS A 4 -50.38 -4.00 15.68
N LEU A 5 -49.15 -4.52 15.56
CA LEU A 5 -48.88 -5.95 15.43
C LEU A 5 -47.65 -6.31 16.29
N ASN A 6 -47.70 -7.45 16.99
CA ASN A 6 -46.77 -7.81 18.07
C ASN A 6 -45.97 -9.10 17.73
N TRP A 7 -44.63 -9.01 17.87
CA TRP A 7 -43.67 -10.03 18.34
C TRP A 7 -43.45 -11.40 17.64
N GLY A 8 -42.16 -11.69 17.41
CA GLY A 8 -41.56 -13.01 17.15
C GLY A 8 -40.03 -12.84 16.93
N PRO A 9 -39.12 -13.56 17.63
CA PRO A 9 -37.75 -13.06 17.81
C PRO A 9 -36.73 -13.55 16.78
N TYR A 10 -35.91 -12.63 16.27
CA TYR A 10 -34.57 -12.91 15.75
C TYR A 10 -33.55 -12.09 16.56
N PRO A 11 -32.45 -12.69 17.06
CA PRO A 11 -31.42 -11.94 17.76
C PRO A 11 -30.63 -11.06 16.77
N SER A 12 -30.76 -9.74 16.91
CA SER A 12 -29.91 -8.78 16.21
C SER A 12 -28.50 -8.80 16.79
N PRO A 13 -27.42 -8.86 15.97
CA PRO A 13 -26.03 -8.86 16.46
C PRO A 13 -25.54 -7.48 16.95
N TYR A 14 -26.43 -6.51 17.16
CA TYR A 14 -26.09 -5.14 17.55
C TYR A 14 -26.80 -4.71 18.85
N SER A 15 -26.48 -5.38 19.98
CA SER A 15 -26.90 -4.93 21.32
C SER A 15 -25.69 -4.59 22.18
N LEU A 16 -25.52 -3.31 22.49
CA LEU A 16 -24.40 -2.75 23.26
C LEU A 16 -24.61 -2.76 24.79
N HIS A 17 -25.61 -3.49 25.29
CA HIS A 17 -25.90 -3.60 26.72
C HIS A 17 -25.80 -5.02 27.26
N ARG A 18 -24.56 -5.50 27.40
CA ARG A 18 -24.17 -6.36 28.52
C ARG A 18 -22.68 -6.22 28.84
N LEU A 19 -22.29 -5.06 29.38
CA LEU A 19 -21.07 -4.94 30.16
C LEU A 19 -21.26 -5.77 31.44
N GLU A 20 -20.85 -7.03 31.40
CA GLU A 20 -20.50 -7.73 32.63
C GLU A 20 -19.31 -7.01 33.28
N LYS A 21 -19.36 -6.92 34.61
CA LYS A 21 -18.52 -6.00 35.37
C LYS A 21 -17.03 -6.26 35.10
N THR A 22 -16.28 -5.17 35.04
CA THR A 22 -14.82 -5.15 35.10
C THR A 22 -14.34 -6.03 36.27
N SER A 23 -13.89 -7.22 35.94
CA SER A 23 -12.91 -7.94 36.74
C SER A 23 -11.54 -7.52 36.19
N ASP A 24 -10.65 -7.09 37.08
CA ASP A 24 -9.33 -6.59 36.70
C ASP A 24 -8.50 -7.71 36.06
N VAL A 25 -8.55 -7.78 34.73
CA VAL A 25 -7.58 -8.55 33.95
C VAL A 25 -6.30 -7.73 33.93
N SER A 26 -5.42 -8.04 34.88
CA SER A 26 -4.01 -7.64 34.82
C SER A 26 -3.43 -8.08 33.48
N LEU A 27 -3.18 -7.11 32.59
CA LEU A 27 -2.51 -7.32 31.32
C LEU A 27 -1.01 -7.53 31.60
N ASN A 28 -0.66 -8.79 31.92
CA ASN A 28 0.68 -9.20 32.33
C ASN A 28 1.81 -8.66 31.42
N ASP A 29 2.89 -8.22 32.06
CA ASP A 29 4.08 -7.51 31.51
C ASP A 29 4.83 -8.18 30.34
N CYS A 30 4.51 -9.42 29.97
CA CYS A 30 5.37 -10.27 29.15
C CYS A 30 5.32 -10.00 27.62
N LYS A 31 4.30 -9.29 27.10
CA LYS A 31 4.21 -8.96 25.66
C LYS A 31 4.86 -7.63 25.27
N SER A 32 5.23 -6.83 26.27
CA SER A 32 5.67 -5.44 26.11
C SER A 32 7.17 -5.30 25.84
N GLN A 33 8.00 -6.13 26.50
CA GLN A 33 9.46 -6.02 26.43
C GLN A 33 10.01 -6.25 25.00
N HIS A 34 9.47 -7.21 24.26
CA HIS A 34 9.82 -7.45 22.84
C HIS A 34 9.43 -6.33 21.84
N ILE A 35 8.77 -5.26 22.29
CA ILE A 35 8.51 -4.08 21.45
C ILE A 35 9.72 -3.13 21.46
N LEU A 36 10.45 -3.07 22.57
CA LEU A 36 11.64 -2.22 22.69
C LEU A 36 12.85 -2.80 21.94
N ASP A 37 12.94 -4.12 21.78
CA ASP A 37 13.92 -4.81 20.91
C ASP A 37 13.94 -4.27 19.46
N VAL A 38 12.85 -3.64 19.00
CA VAL A 38 12.75 -3.06 17.65
C VAL A 38 13.43 -1.69 17.55
N LEU A 39 13.54 -0.97 18.67
CA LEU A 39 14.22 0.34 18.71
C LEU A 39 15.71 0.18 18.38
N PRO A 40 16.30 1.11 17.62
CA PRO A 40 17.72 1.06 17.35
C PRO A 40 18.52 1.54 18.57
N SER A 41 19.83 1.32 18.57
CA SER A 41 20.70 1.83 19.63
C SER A 41 20.59 3.36 19.77
N LYS A 42 20.78 3.88 20.99
CA LYS A 42 20.56 5.30 21.32
C LYS A 42 21.19 6.30 20.32
N PRO A 43 22.45 6.14 19.84
CA PRO A 43 23.05 7.05 18.86
C PRO A 43 22.35 7.04 17.49
N ILE A 44 21.85 5.87 17.06
CA ILE A 44 21.05 5.76 15.83
C ILE A 44 19.70 6.43 16.05
N LEU A 45 19.05 6.17 17.20
CA LEU A 45 17.76 6.77 17.53
C LEU A 45 17.85 8.30 17.53
N ASP A 46 18.90 8.87 18.13
CA ASP A 46 19.18 10.31 18.11
C ASP A 46 19.27 10.85 16.66
N ALA A 47 20.04 10.18 15.80
CA ALA A 47 20.20 10.58 14.40
C ALA A 47 18.89 10.49 13.59
N LEU A 48 18.02 9.50 13.88
CA LEU A 48 16.69 9.41 13.28
C LEU A 48 15.76 10.53 13.77
N ILE A 49 15.77 10.85 15.06
CA ILE A 49 15.00 11.99 15.60
C ILE A 49 15.49 13.32 14.99
N GLU A 50 16.80 13.52 14.85
CA GLU A 50 17.38 14.71 14.21
C GLU A 50 16.97 14.84 12.73
N SER A 51 17.12 13.76 11.95
CA SER A 51 16.67 13.74 10.54
C SER A 51 15.16 13.95 10.41
N PHE A 52 14.33 13.45 11.33
CA PHE A 52 12.90 13.76 11.33
C PHE A 52 12.62 15.26 11.47
N PHE A 53 13.29 15.97 12.38
CA PHE A 53 13.07 17.41 12.55
C PHE A 53 13.69 18.25 11.44
N SER A 54 14.84 17.85 10.91
CA SER A 54 15.45 18.45 9.72
C SER A 54 14.56 18.31 8.50
N ASP A 55 14.21 17.06 8.15
CA ASP A 55 13.76 16.70 6.82
C ASP A 55 12.23 16.55 6.76
N ILE A 56 11.58 16.07 7.82
CA ILE A 56 10.15 15.67 7.79
C ILE A 56 9.23 16.69 8.45
N ASN A 57 9.47 17.03 9.72
CA ASN A 57 8.50 17.73 10.55
C ASN A 57 8.06 19.08 9.97
N HIS A 58 8.96 19.82 9.31
CA HIS A 58 8.68 21.18 8.85
C HIS A 58 7.52 21.26 7.82
N HIS A 59 7.28 20.20 7.04
CA HIS A 59 6.22 20.14 6.03
C HIS A 59 4.80 20.28 6.61
N TYR A 60 4.55 19.63 7.75
CA TYR A 60 3.23 19.66 8.41
C TYR A 60 3.26 20.40 9.75
N SER A 61 4.42 20.51 10.40
CA SER A 61 4.67 21.16 11.70
C SER A 61 3.69 20.74 12.80
N ILE A 62 3.37 19.45 12.84
CA ILE A 62 2.42 18.85 13.80
C ILE A 62 3.08 18.46 15.13
N ILE A 63 4.41 18.46 15.22
CA ILE A 63 5.18 18.23 16.46
C ILE A 63 6.02 19.49 16.72
N ASN A 64 5.95 20.03 17.95
CA ASN A 64 6.86 21.10 18.36
C ASN A 64 8.22 20.50 18.76
N PRO A 65 9.34 20.91 18.12
CA PRO A 65 10.65 20.31 18.38
C PRO A 65 11.08 20.43 19.85
N SER A 66 11.01 21.62 20.44
CA SER A 66 11.48 21.85 21.82
C SER A 66 10.73 21.00 22.84
N PHE A 67 9.40 20.94 22.72
CA PHE A 67 8.55 20.15 23.62
C PHE A 67 8.73 18.63 23.42
N PHE A 68 8.93 18.17 22.19
CA PHE A 68 9.20 16.76 21.93
C PHE A 68 10.59 16.35 22.43
N ILE A 69 11.63 17.15 22.18
CA ILE A 69 13.01 16.84 22.60
C ILE A 69 13.10 16.76 24.13
N GLN A 70 12.39 17.60 24.88
CA GLN A 70 12.29 17.48 26.34
C GLN A 70 11.71 16.12 26.76
N GLN A 71 10.53 15.76 26.26
CA GLN A 71 9.91 14.46 26.54
C GLN A 71 10.78 13.27 26.12
N TYR A 72 11.45 13.37 24.97
CA TYR A 72 12.34 12.33 24.45
C TYR A 72 13.59 12.15 25.32
N VAL A 73 14.21 13.24 25.79
CA VAL A 73 15.35 13.18 26.70
C VAL A 73 14.92 12.52 28.02
N ASP A 74 13.83 12.99 28.64
CA ASP A 74 13.30 12.42 29.88
C ASP A 74 12.99 10.93 29.71
N TRP A 75 12.26 10.56 28.66
CA TRP A 75 11.94 9.17 28.30
C TRP A 75 13.19 8.31 28.10
N SER A 76 14.26 8.85 27.49
CA SER A 76 15.49 8.10 27.26
C SER A 76 16.30 7.80 28.52
N THR A 77 15.96 8.44 29.66
CA THR A 77 16.56 8.13 30.98
C THR A 77 15.74 7.15 31.82
N LYS A 78 14.51 6.85 31.41
CA LYS A 78 13.62 5.87 32.06
C LYS A 78 14.14 4.43 31.85
N THR A 79 13.78 3.52 32.74
CA THR A 79 13.97 2.07 32.54
C THR A 79 13.09 1.54 31.41
N GLU A 80 13.43 0.40 30.80
CA GLU A 80 12.64 -0.23 29.73
C GLU A 80 11.16 -0.44 30.11
N GLN A 81 10.90 -0.87 31.36
CA GLN A 81 9.53 -1.02 31.85
C GLN A 81 8.78 0.32 31.88
N GLU A 82 9.42 1.38 32.35
CA GLU A 82 8.84 2.73 32.38
C GLU A 82 8.66 3.33 30.97
N GLN A 83 9.55 3.02 30.03
CA GLN A 83 9.41 3.38 28.62
C GLN A 83 8.22 2.68 27.98
N CYS A 84 8.00 1.39 28.25
CA CYS A 84 6.85 0.69 27.69
C CYS A 84 5.52 1.07 28.38
N ASN A 85 5.56 1.46 29.66
CA ASN A 85 4.41 2.07 30.34
C ASN A 85 4.03 3.42 29.69
N ASP A 86 5.00 4.16 29.14
CA ASP A 86 4.81 5.38 28.33
C ASP A 86 4.44 5.03 26.87
N ALA A 87 3.42 4.19 26.71
CA ALA A 87 3.05 3.56 25.45
C ALA A 87 2.82 4.54 24.30
N GLN A 88 2.23 5.71 24.58
CA GLN A 88 1.91 6.72 23.58
C GLN A 88 3.16 7.42 23.03
N LEU A 89 4.09 7.81 23.91
CA LEU A 89 5.33 8.46 23.49
C LEU A 89 6.26 7.46 22.78
N THR A 90 6.38 6.24 23.29
CA THR A 90 7.15 5.17 22.66
C THR A 90 6.60 4.80 21.28
N ALA A 91 5.27 4.73 21.11
CA ALA A 91 4.65 4.53 19.80
C ALA A 91 4.94 5.68 18.83
N LEU A 92 4.93 6.94 19.31
CA LEU A 92 5.29 8.10 18.50
C LEU A 92 6.77 8.09 18.07
N ILE A 93 7.70 7.72 18.97
CA ILE A 93 9.13 7.57 18.68
C ILE A 93 9.36 6.48 17.62
N LEU A 94 8.73 5.32 17.76
CA LEU A 94 8.75 4.25 16.76
C LEU A 94 8.20 4.74 15.40
N MET A 95 7.12 5.52 15.40
CA MET A 95 6.55 6.06 14.17
C MET A 95 7.44 7.12 13.50
N ILE A 96 8.16 7.92 14.27
CA ILE A 96 9.20 8.82 13.74
C ILE A 96 10.31 8.00 13.06
N CYS A 97 10.79 6.92 13.69
CA CYS A 97 11.77 6.01 13.09
C CYS A 97 11.24 5.38 11.79
N ALA A 98 9.96 4.98 11.75
CA ALA A 98 9.32 4.45 10.56
C ALA A 98 9.31 5.48 9.41
N CYS A 99 8.87 6.72 9.67
CA CYS A 99 8.81 7.80 8.68
C CYS A 99 10.19 8.13 8.08
N VAL A 100 11.24 8.25 8.91
CA VAL A 100 12.60 8.52 8.41
C VAL A 100 13.16 7.34 7.62
N THR A 101 13.00 6.11 8.15
CA THR A 101 13.50 4.90 7.50
C THR A 101 12.80 4.62 6.16
N GLN A 102 11.56 5.09 5.96
CA GLN A 102 10.84 5.01 4.69
C GLN A 102 11.52 5.81 3.56
N GLN A 103 12.22 6.90 3.92
CA GLN A 103 12.85 7.83 2.98
C GLN A 103 14.32 7.51 2.70
N LEU A 104 14.95 6.70 3.57
CA LEU A 104 16.31 6.25 3.36
C LEU A 104 16.41 5.31 2.15
N PRO A 105 17.41 5.49 1.26
CA PRO A 105 17.66 4.54 0.19
C PRO A 105 17.90 3.13 0.73
N GLN A 106 17.60 2.10 -0.07
CA GLN A 106 17.67 0.67 0.30
C GLN A 106 19.02 0.16 0.82
N GLY A 107 20.11 0.94 0.73
CA GLY A 107 21.40 0.66 1.38
C GLY A 107 21.73 1.57 2.57
N GLY A 108 21.08 2.73 2.69
CA GLY A 108 21.23 3.66 3.82
C GLY A 108 20.42 3.23 5.03
N ALA A 109 19.21 2.71 4.82
CA ALA A 109 18.37 2.15 5.89
C ALA A 109 19.12 1.04 6.65
N THR A 110 19.65 0.05 5.95
CA THR A 110 20.38 -1.10 6.53
C THR A 110 21.76 -0.74 7.11
N GLN A 111 22.32 0.42 6.77
CA GLN A 111 23.54 0.94 7.41
C GLN A 111 23.26 1.75 8.67
N LEU A 112 22.06 2.32 8.78
CA LEU A 112 21.64 3.11 9.93
C LEU A 112 20.84 2.29 10.94
N SER A 113 20.06 1.28 10.54
CA SER A 113 19.29 0.43 11.46
C SER A 113 19.10 -1.00 10.93
N GLU A 114 19.01 -1.95 11.86
CA GLU A 114 18.67 -3.35 11.60
C GLU A 114 17.15 -3.54 11.36
N SER A 115 16.32 -2.70 11.99
CA SER A 115 14.85 -2.73 11.87
C SER A 115 14.38 -1.97 10.62
N SER A 116 13.44 -2.55 9.87
CA SER A 116 12.85 -1.86 8.71
C SER A 116 11.77 -0.84 9.14
N SER A 117 11.47 0.09 8.23
CA SER A 117 10.36 1.06 8.39
C SER A 117 9.02 0.38 8.74
N LEU A 118 8.74 -0.80 8.16
CA LEU A 118 7.55 -1.60 8.47
C LEU A 118 7.60 -2.19 9.89
N ASP A 119 8.77 -2.63 10.34
CA ASP A 119 8.92 -3.22 11.68
C ASP A 119 8.66 -2.16 12.76
N TYR A 120 9.21 -0.95 12.57
CA TYR A 120 8.94 0.22 13.39
C TYR A 120 7.46 0.60 13.46
N HIS A 121 6.79 0.77 12.30
CA HIS A 121 5.36 1.06 12.26
C HIS A 121 4.56 -0.04 12.97
N SER A 122 4.89 -1.31 12.71
CA SER A 122 4.20 -2.46 13.29
C SER A 122 4.39 -2.56 14.80
N ALA A 123 5.57 -2.21 15.32
CA ALA A 123 5.85 -2.12 16.75
C ALA A 123 5.06 -0.99 17.41
N GLY A 124 5.10 0.22 16.83
CA GLY A 124 4.34 1.37 17.32
C GLY A 124 2.83 1.13 17.28
N GLN A 125 2.31 0.44 16.27
CA GLN A 125 0.90 0.08 16.17
C GLN A 125 0.46 -0.92 17.26
N ARG A 126 1.27 -1.96 17.54
CA ARG A 126 0.98 -2.89 18.65
C ARG A 126 0.90 -2.15 19.99
N LEU A 127 1.78 -1.20 20.22
CA LEU A 127 1.82 -0.42 21.45
C LEU A 127 0.69 0.61 21.53
N ALA A 128 0.35 1.29 20.43
CA ALA A 128 -0.81 2.18 20.38
C ALA A 128 -2.13 1.43 20.67
N MET A 129 -2.23 0.16 20.26
CA MET A 129 -3.38 -0.72 20.55
C MET A 129 -3.52 -1.13 22.03
N THR A 130 -2.50 -0.94 22.89
CA THR A 130 -2.65 -1.15 24.33
C THR A 130 -3.29 0.04 25.06
N THR A 131 -3.43 1.19 24.39
CA THR A 131 -4.09 2.37 24.95
C THR A 131 -5.59 2.12 25.09
N SER A 132 -6.13 2.27 26.30
CA SER A 132 -7.56 2.10 26.59
C SER A 132 -8.44 2.96 25.70
N ALA A 133 -9.52 2.37 25.17
CA ALA A 133 -10.53 3.10 24.41
C ALA A 133 -11.13 4.24 25.25
N GLY A 134 -11.12 5.46 24.71
CA GLY A 134 -11.54 6.68 25.41
C GLY A 134 -10.39 7.53 25.98
N LEU A 135 -9.15 7.02 26.06
CA LEU A 135 -7.99 7.84 26.40
C LEU A 135 -7.45 8.54 25.14
N HIS A 136 -7.79 9.82 24.98
CA HIS A 136 -7.37 10.66 23.86
C HIS A 136 -6.20 11.59 24.23
N SER A 137 -5.19 11.71 23.38
CA SER A 137 -4.06 12.61 23.62
C SER A 137 -3.44 13.18 22.35
N THR A 138 -2.85 14.37 22.48
CA THR A 138 -2.09 15.06 21.43
C THR A 138 -0.99 14.16 20.84
N THR A 139 -0.31 13.38 21.68
CA THR A 139 0.76 12.42 21.31
C THR A 139 0.23 11.25 20.48
N ASN A 140 -0.89 10.65 20.89
CA ASN A 140 -1.54 9.54 20.17
C ASN A 140 -2.14 10.00 18.83
N LEU A 141 -2.66 11.24 18.79
CA LEU A 141 -3.12 11.85 17.55
C LEU A 141 -1.96 12.18 16.60
N GLN A 142 -0.84 12.71 17.09
CA GLN A 142 0.40 12.87 16.31
C GLN A 142 0.89 11.55 15.73
N TRP A 143 0.85 10.47 16.52
CA TRP A 143 1.17 9.11 16.05
C TRP A 143 0.27 8.68 14.88
N LYS A 144 -1.05 8.92 14.97
CA LYS A 144 -1.98 8.62 13.87
C LYS A 144 -1.72 9.46 12.62
N VAL A 145 -1.47 10.77 12.76
CA VAL A 145 -1.17 11.66 11.62
C VAL A 145 0.12 11.24 10.91
N LEU A 146 1.16 10.84 11.64
CA LEU A 146 2.37 10.27 11.04
C LEU A 146 2.15 8.87 10.42
N SER A 147 1.33 8.02 11.03
CA SER A 147 0.93 6.73 10.45
C SER A 147 0.21 6.92 9.11
N ILE A 148 -0.64 7.96 9.00
CA ILE A 148 -1.31 8.35 7.75
C ILE A 148 -0.30 8.78 6.68
N CYS A 149 0.69 9.64 7.01
CA CYS A 149 1.80 9.98 6.11
C CYS A 149 2.50 8.72 5.57
N TRP A 150 2.83 7.79 6.48
CA TRP A 150 3.55 6.57 6.14
C TRP A 150 2.73 5.65 5.24
N PHE A 151 1.44 5.47 5.52
CA PHE A 151 0.54 4.73 4.63
C PHE A 151 0.44 5.38 3.24
N GLN A 152 0.38 6.71 3.15
CA GLN A 152 0.40 7.41 1.87
C GLN A 152 1.73 7.19 1.11
N GLY A 153 2.86 7.17 1.82
CA GLY A 153 4.18 6.84 1.27
C GLY A 153 4.27 5.40 0.70
N GLU A 154 3.66 4.43 1.37
CA GLU A 154 3.54 3.03 0.90
C GLU A 154 2.43 2.83 -0.17
N GLY A 155 1.66 3.87 -0.53
CA GLY A 155 0.50 3.73 -1.42
C GLY A 155 -0.70 2.99 -0.80
N ARG A 156 -0.72 2.81 0.52
CA ARG A 156 -1.74 2.13 1.32
C ARG A 156 -2.91 3.09 1.65
N PHE A 157 -3.48 3.68 0.60
CA PHE A 157 -4.47 4.76 0.71
C PHE A 157 -5.76 4.36 1.43
N ILE A 158 -6.14 3.07 1.38
CA ILE A 158 -7.34 2.57 2.08
C ILE A 158 -7.10 2.61 3.59
N GLU A 159 -5.97 2.09 4.06
CA GLU A 159 -5.58 2.14 5.47
C GLU A 159 -5.40 3.59 5.94
N ALA A 160 -4.77 4.44 5.14
CA ALA A 160 -4.67 5.88 5.41
C ALA A 160 -6.05 6.52 5.67
N TRP A 161 -7.05 6.23 4.82
CA TRP A 161 -8.41 6.76 5.00
C TRP A 161 -9.11 6.21 6.26
N HIS A 162 -8.89 4.94 6.61
CA HIS A 162 -9.43 4.38 7.86
C HIS A 162 -8.77 5.00 9.10
N THR A 163 -7.44 5.20 9.09
CA THR A 163 -6.74 5.88 10.18
C THR A 163 -7.11 7.35 10.29
N ILE A 164 -7.42 8.04 9.16
CA ILE A 164 -8.00 9.39 9.17
C ILE A 164 -9.33 9.40 9.95
N GLY A 165 -10.21 8.43 9.73
CA GLY A 165 -11.46 8.33 10.50
C GLY A 165 -11.25 8.26 12.01
N LEU A 166 -10.26 7.49 12.47
CA LEU A 166 -9.89 7.40 13.89
C LEU A 166 -9.23 8.69 14.41
N ALA A 167 -8.37 9.32 13.61
CA ALA A 167 -7.72 10.58 13.96
C ALA A 167 -8.71 11.75 14.07
N ILE A 168 -9.75 11.77 13.21
CA ILE A 168 -10.84 12.75 13.25
C ILE A 168 -11.64 12.61 14.54
N GLN A 169 -12.00 11.38 14.93
CA GLN A 169 -12.72 11.13 16.19
C GLN A 169 -11.92 11.65 17.38
N GLU A 170 -10.63 11.33 17.47
CA GLU A 170 -9.77 11.81 18.56
C GLU A 170 -9.56 13.34 18.53
N ALA A 171 -9.50 13.96 17.34
CA ALA A 171 -9.44 15.42 17.20
C ALA A 171 -10.75 16.11 17.62
N TYR A 172 -11.90 15.44 17.49
CA TYR A 172 -13.17 15.92 18.05
C TYR A 172 -13.15 15.86 19.58
N GLU A 173 -12.74 14.74 20.19
CA GLU A 173 -12.64 14.59 21.66
C GLU A 173 -11.66 15.60 22.29
N LEU A 174 -10.52 15.86 21.65
CA LEU A 174 -9.56 16.90 22.08
C LEU A 174 -10.09 18.33 21.85
N GLY A 175 -11.15 18.49 21.05
CA GLY A 175 -11.79 19.78 20.78
C GLY A 175 -11.06 20.67 19.78
N TYR A 176 -10.27 20.08 18.88
CA TYR A 176 -9.50 20.82 17.87
C TYR A 176 -10.35 21.40 16.72
N HIS A 177 -11.63 21.05 16.71
CA HIS A 177 -12.65 21.57 15.79
C HIS A 177 -13.19 22.96 16.18
N GLU A 178 -12.87 23.46 17.37
CA GLU A 178 -13.36 24.74 17.89
C GLU A 178 -12.24 25.77 18.09
N ALA A 179 -12.55 27.04 17.86
CA ALA A 179 -11.68 28.15 18.25
C ALA A 179 -11.78 28.40 19.76
N ARG A 180 -10.81 27.88 20.53
CA ARG A 180 -10.75 28.05 21.99
C ARG A 180 -9.92 29.27 22.40
N PRO A 181 -10.36 30.11 23.36
CA PRO A 181 -9.54 31.17 23.93
C PRO A 181 -8.27 30.61 24.60
N CYS A 182 -7.09 30.95 24.07
CA CYS A 182 -5.82 30.45 24.59
C CYS A 182 -5.23 31.33 25.68
N THR A 183 -4.72 30.69 26.74
CA THR A 183 -3.74 31.31 27.65
C THR A 183 -2.37 31.39 26.95
N ALA A 184 -1.39 32.03 27.59
CA ALA A 184 -0.03 32.05 27.05
C ALA A 184 0.57 30.63 26.94
N GLU A 185 0.29 29.78 27.92
CA GLU A 185 0.81 28.41 28.05
C GLU A 185 0.14 27.43 27.08
N SER A 186 -1.18 27.49 26.90
CA SER A 186 -1.91 26.59 25.97
C SER A 186 -1.77 26.97 24.49
N ARG A 187 -1.12 28.11 24.18
CA ARG A 187 -0.97 28.64 22.82
C ARG A 187 -0.27 27.65 21.87
N THR A 188 0.79 26.98 22.34
CA THR A 188 1.58 26.04 21.53
C THR A 188 0.78 24.79 21.19
N GLU A 189 0.11 24.19 22.17
CA GLU A 189 -0.74 23.01 21.96
C GLU A 189 -1.93 23.34 21.06
N ALA A 190 -2.61 24.46 21.27
CA ALA A 190 -3.71 24.87 20.40
C ALA A 190 -3.25 25.18 18.96
N GLN A 191 -2.01 25.65 18.76
CA GLN A 191 -1.43 25.82 17.42
C GLN A 191 -1.15 24.46 16.75
N ILE A 192 -0.63 23.48 17.50
CA ILE A 192 -0.48 22.09 17.03
C ILE A 192 -1.85 21.51 16.66
N GLY A 193 -2.86 21.66 17.52
CA GLY A 193 -4.20 21.13 17.30
C GLY A 193 -4.87 21.72 16.07
N ARG A 194 -4.82 23.05 15.89
CA ARG A 194 -5.29 23.71 14.66
C ARG A 194 -4.55 23.23 13.42
N GLN A 195 -3.24 22.96 13.52
CA GLN A 195 -2.46 22.47 12.39
C GLN A 195 -2.82 21.03 12.02
N ILE A 196 -2.98 20.14 13.02
CA ILE A 196 -3.46 18.77 12.83
C ILE A 196 -4.86 18.77 12.20
N TRP A 197 -5.78 19.60 12.70
CA TRP A 197 -7.13 19.74 12.16
C TRP A 197 -7.13 20.08 10.66
N ARG A 198 -6.32 21.07 10.27
CA ARG A 198 -6.17 21.49 8.86
C ARG A 198 -5.59 20.39 7.97
N VAL A 199 -4.57 19.67 8.45
CA VAL A 199 -3.97 18.54 7.74
C VAL A 199 -5.00 17.43 7.53
N LEU A 200 -5.71 17.02 8.59
CA LEU A 200 -6.76 15.99 8.52
C LEU A 200 -7.89 16.39 7.56
N HIS A 201 -8.33 17.66 7.59
CA HIS A 201 -9.38 18.15 6.69
C HIS A 201 -8.96 18.07 5.20
N CYS A 202 -7.72 18.45 4.89
CA CYS A 202 -7.18 18.36 3.54
C CYS A 202 -7.08 16.90 3.05
N TRP A 203 -6.46 16.02 3.84
CA TRP A 203 -6.28 14.62 3.46
C TRP A 203 -7.59 13.84 3.41
N ASN A 204 -8.53 14.13 4.32
CA ASN A 204 -9.87 13.53 4.30
C ASN A 204 -10.56 13.84 2.97
N TRP A 205 -10.59 15.12 2.54
CA TRP A 205 -11.12 15.49 1.23
C TRP A 205 -10.37 14.79 0.08
N GLN A 206 -9.04 14.85 0.06
CA GLN A 206 -8.21 14.28 -1.01
C GLN A 206 -8.39 12.76 -1.14
N LEU A 207 -8.38 12.01 -0.04
CA LEU A 207 -8.53 10.55 -0.06
C LEU A 207 -9.99 10.12 -0.26
N SER A 208 -10.98 10.87 0.24
CA SER A 208 -12.40 10.67 -0.08
C SER A 208 -12.67 10.85 -1.59
N LEU A 209 -12.07 11.88 -2.19
CA LEU A 209 -12.11 12.14 -3.63
C LEU A 209 -11.37 11.05 -4.44
N THR A 210 -10.20 10.59 -3.97
CA THR A 210 -9.40 9.54 -4.64
C THR A 210 -10.06 8.17 -4.60
N LEU A 211 -10.62 7.78 -3.45
CA LEU A 211 -11.16 6.44 -3.22
C LEU A 211 -12.66 6.30 -3.54
N GLY A 212 -13.35 7.39 -3.89
CA GLY A 212 -14.81 7.37 -3.97
C GLY A 212 -15.46 7.00 -2.64
N ARG A 213 -14.96 7.56 -1.52
CA ARG A 213 -15.53 7.40 -0.16
C ARG A 213 -16.05 8.73 0.42
N PRO A 214 -17.15 8.76 1.20
CA PRO A 214 -17.68 10.01 1.72
C PRO A 214 -16.69 10.74 2.63
N MET A 215 -16.78 12.07 2.69
CA MET A 215 -16.03 12.86 3.67
C MET A 215 -16.53 12.57 5.09
N ILE A 216 -15.60 12.33 6.03
CA ILE A 216 -15.93 11.99 7.43
C ILE A 216 -16.12 13.23 8.32
N MET A 217 -15.44 14.34 8.02
CA MET A 217 -15.48 15.56 8.84
C MET A 217 -16.66 16.45 8.45
N ASN A 218 -17.33 17.01 9.44
CA ASN A 218 -18.24 18.13 9.24
C ASN A 218 -17.45 19.43 9.16
N ASP A 219 -17.86 20.33 8.26
CA ASP A 219 -17.26 21.65 8.09
C ASP A 219 -17.66 22.56 9.28
N ILE A 220 -16.67 22.95 10.08
CA ILE A 220 -16.80 23.92 11.16
C ILE A 220 -15.68 24.94 11.00
N ASP A 221 -16.05 26.21 10.85
CA ASP A 221 -15.12 27.31 10.59
C ASP A 221 -14.13 27.49 11.74
N SER A 222 -12.88 27.09 11.53
CA SER A 222 -11.76 27.50 12.39
C SER A 222 -11.41 28.95 12.07
N ASP A 223 -11.34 29.81 13.08
CA ASP A 223 -11.08 31.26 12.96
C ASP A 223 -10.03 31.65 11.91
N PRO A 224 -10.23 32.78 11.18
CA PRO A 224 -9.24 33.28 10.24
C PRO A 224 -7.99 33.79 10.98
N ASP A 225 -6.91 33.00 10.96
CA ASP A 225 -5.59 33.44 11.43
C ASP A 225 -5.16 34.71 10.66
N VAL A 226 -4.70 35.71 11.43
CA VAL A 226 -4.19 37.03 11.01
C VAL A 226 -3.39 36.97 9.70
N GLU A 227 -3.65 37.92 8.80
CA GLU A 227 -2.90 38.07 7.56
C GLU A 227 -1.44 38.45 7.84
N VAL A 228 -0.52 37.60 7.40
CA VAL A 228 0.92 37.89 7.43
C VAL A 228 1.31 38.57 6.14
N ASN A 229 1.88 39.77 6.22
CA ASN A 229 2.42 40.45 5.04
C ASN A 229 3.66 39.70 4.53
N LEU A 230 3.48 38.94 3.44
CA LEU A 230 4.51 38.10 2.82
C LEU A 230 5.70 38.88 2.24
N THR A 231 5.61 40.21 2.16
CA THR A 231 6.72 41.06 1.69
C THR A 231 7.73 41.41 2.80
N THR A 232 7.37 41.27 4.08
CA THR A 232 8.21 41.69 5.22
C THR A 232 8.61 40.57 6.17
N MET A 233 7.97 39.40 6.11
CA MET A 233 8.27 38.24 6.96
C MET A 233 8.33 36.94 6.15
N PRO A 234 9.13 35.93 6.57
CA PRO A 234 9.03 34.59 6.01
C PRO A 234 7.59 34.07 6.13
N PRO A 235 7.01 33.48 5.07
CA PRO A 235 5.79 32.72 5.23
C PRO A 235 6.02 31.60 6.26
N SER A 236 5.00 31.27 7.05
CA SER A 236 5.05 30.05 7.85
C SER A 236 5.24 28.85 6.93
N SER A 237 6.05 27.86 7.32
CA SER A 237 6.15 26.57 6.61
C SER A 237 4.76 25.96 6.37
N THR A 238 3.85 26.12 7.34
CA THR A 238 2.47 25.65 7.29
C THR A 238 1.53 26.44 6.36
N LEU A 239 1.99 27.51 5.70
CA LEU A 239 1.15 28.32 4.82
C LEU A 239 0.62 27.51 3.61
N ALA A 240 1.41 26.57 3.08
CA ALA A 240 0.96 25.66 2.02
C ALA A 240 -0.28 24.88 2.46
N THR A 241 -0.27 24.32 3.68
CA THR A 241 -1.42 23.64 4.30
C THR A 241 -2.59 24.60 4.53
N LYS A 242 -2.35 25.84 4.98
CA LYS A 242 -3.41 26.85 5.16
C LYS A 242 -4.12 27.17 3.84
N LEU A 243 -3.38 27.31 2.74
CA LEU A 243 -3.94 27.57 1.40
C LEU A 243 -4.77 26.40 0.89
N GLN A 244 -4.28 25.15 1.03
CA GLN A 244 -5.07 23.97 0.67
C GLN A 244 -6.33 23.84 1.54
N TYR A 245 -6.22 24.10 2.85
CA TYR A 245 -7.35 24.06 3.77
C TYR A 245 -8.44 25.07 3.39
N GLN A 246 -8.07 26.32 3.08
CA GLN A 246 -9.02 27.35 2.63
C GLN A 246 -9.79 26.93 1.37
N LEU A 247 -9.09 26.33 0.40
CA LEU A 247 -9.73 25.77 -0.78
C LEU A 247 -10.68 24.62 -0.41
N VAL A 248 -10.23 23.64 0.38
CA VAL A 248 -11.03 22.47 0.77
C VAL A 248 -12.27 22.87 1.59
N CYS A 249 -12.17 23.84 2.51
CA CYS A 249 -13.34 24.42 3.17
C CYS A 249 -14.31 25.05 2.16
N SER A 250 -13.80 25.81 1.18
CA SER A 250 -14.65 26.41 0.14
C SER A 250 -15.36 25.35 -0.72
N LEU A 251 -14.68 24.25 -1.05
CA LEU A 251 -15.26 23.11 -1.77
C LEU A 251 -16.28 22.36 -0.90
N SER A 252 -15.99 22.15 0.39
CA SER A 252 -16.89 21.51 1.35
C SER A 252 -18.17 22.33 1.56
N LYS A 253 -18.08 23.66 1.72
CA LYS A 253 -19.24 24.56 1.83
C LYS A 253 -20.22 24.43 0.65
N ARG A 254 -19.72 24.09 -0.55
CA ARG A 254 -20.56 23.86 -1.74
C ARG A 254 -21.05 22.41 -1.85
N TRP A 255 -20.15 21.42 -1.87
CA TRP A 255 -20.52 20.02 -2.18
C TRP A 255 -20.73 19.13 -0.94
N HIS A 256 -20.22 19.52 0.23
CA HIS A 256 -20.17 18.79 1.52
C HIS A 256 -19.38 17.48 1.50
N THR A 257 -19.36 16.78 0.36
CA THR A 257 -18.58 15.57 0.13
C THR A 257 -18.20 15.50 -1.34
N PRO A 258 -17.00 15.00 -1.70
CA PRO A 258 -16.56 14.89 -3.10
C PRO A 258 -17.52 14.14 -4.04
N HIS A 259 -18.44 13.33 -3.51
CA HIS A 259 -19.34 12.49 -4.32
C HIS A 259 -20.46 13.24 -5.01
N ARG A 260 -20.74 14.48 -4.59
CA ARG A 260 -21.70 15.34 -5.30
C ARG A 260 -21.10 16.00 -6.55
N ILE A 261 -19.88 15.61 -6.92
CA ILE A 261 -19.16 16.03 -8.14
C ILE A 261 -19.23 14.87 -9.16
N ASP A 262 -20.45 14.44 -9.46
CA ASP A 262 -20.77 13.21 -10.21
C ASP A 262 -21.29 13.45 -11.64
N SER A 263 -21.62 14.69 -11.98
CA SER A 263 -22.19 15.10 -13.27
C SER A 263 -21.27 16.07 -14.04
N PRO A 264 -21.33 16.12 -15.39
CA PRO A 264 -20.55 17.05 -16.22
C PRO A 264 -20.58 18.52 -15.77
N SER A 265 -21.75 19.00 -15.32
CA SER A 265 -21.93 20.37 -14.82
C SER A 265 -21.21 20.60 -13.50
N GLU A 266 -21.31 19.67 -12.54
CA GLU A 266 -20.64 19.81 -11.25
C GLU A 266 -19.14 19.59 -11.36
N ILE A 267 -18.67 18.65 -12.20
CA ILE A 267 -17.25 18.42 -12.50
C ILE A 267 -16.60 19.70 -13.05
N ARG A 268 -17.23 20.33 -14.06
CA ARG A 268 -16.72 21.58 -14.63
C ARG A 268 -16.76 22.73 -13.63
N ALA A 269 -17.85 22.84 -12.85
CA ALA A 269 -17.99 23.89 -11.85
C ALA A 269 -17.01 23.73 -10.67
N HIS A 270 -16.64 22.50 -10.33
CA HIS A 270 -15.56 22.18 -9.40
C HIS A 270 -14.19 22.62 -9.97
N GLY A 271 -13.89 22.24 -11.21
CA GLY A 271 -12.66 22.66 -11.91
C GLY A 271 -12.48 24.19 -11.89
N GLN A 272 -13.49 24.92 -12.36
CA GLN A 272 -13.51 26.40 -12.40
C GLN A 272 -13.34 27.04 -11.02
N MET A 273 -13.88 26.42 -9.95
CA MET A 273 -13.74 26.93 -8.59
C MET A 273 -12.30 26.78 -8.07
N VAL A 274 -11.64 25.66 -8.39
CA VAL A 274 -10.22 25.45 -8.06
C VAL A 274 -9.33 26.38 -8.91
N GLU A 275 -9.55 26.51 -10.22
CA GLU A 275 -8.81 27.43 -11.09
C GLU A 275 -8.86 28.88 -10.62
N LYS A 276 -10.06 29.35 -10.24
CA LYS A 276 -10.25 30.70 -9.70
C LYS A 276 -9.47 30.89 -8.40
N TYR A 277 -9.40 29.87 -7.54
CA TYR A 277 -8.57 29.91 -6.34
C TYR A 277 -7.07 29.92 -6.68
N MET A 278 -6.61 29.10 -7.64
CA MET A 278 -5.22 29.10 -8.12
C MET A 278 -4.76 30.48 -8.61
N GLN A 279 -5.64 31.23 -9.29
CA GLN A 279 -5.37 32.61 -9.73
C GLN A 279 -5.26 33.60 -8.56
N SER A 280 -6.01 33.36 -7.48
CA SER A 280 -5.99 34.20 -6.25
C SER A 280 -4.80 33.95 -5.33
N LEU A 281 -4.06 32.84 -5.49
CA LEU A 281 -2.90 32.50 -4.67
C LEU A 281 -1.88 33.65 -4.57
N PRO A 282 -1.10 33.77 -3.48
CA PRO A 282 0.01 34.71 -3.42
C PRO A 282 1.02 34.47 -4.57
N PRO A 283 1.66 35.49 -5.16
CA PRO A 283 2.57 35.33 -6.29
C PRO A 283 3.70 34.30 -6.08
N VAL A 284 4.20 34.18 -4.85
CA VAL A 284 5.20 33.18 -4.46
C VAL A 284 4.73 31.72 -4.58
N TYR A 285 3.42 31.46 -4.65
CA TYR A 285 2.79 30.15 -4.84
C TYR A 285 2.22 29.92 -6.26
N ARG A 286 2.36 30.88 -7.18
CA ARG A 286 1.88 30.75 -8.57
C ARG A 286 2.96 30.12 -9.47
N ILE A 287 2.54 29.41 -10.52
CA ILE A 287 3.40 29.03 -11.66
C ILE A 287 3.48 30.16 -12.70
N ASN A 288 2.37 30.87 -12.92
CA ASN A 288 2.31 32.00 -13.84
C ASN A 288 2.59 33.30 -13.08
N ASN A 289 3.55 34.10 -13.58
CA ASN A 289 4.04 35.32 -12.91
C ASN A 289 4.52 35.06 -11.47
N THR A 290 5.34 34.02 -11.29
CA THR A 290 5.93 33.63 -10.01
C THR A 290 6.83 34.74 -9.45
N ASP A 291 6.66 35.04 -8.17
CA ASP A 291 7.66 35.80 -7.41
C ASP A 291 8.72 34.85 -6.85
N THR A 292 9.94 34.94 -7.39
CA THR A 292 11.11 34.15 -6.97
C THR A 292 12.10 34.93 -6.10
N THR A 293 11.75 36.15 -5.67
CA THR A 293 12.67 37.10 -4.99
C THR A 293 13.32 36.51 -3.74
N ASN A 294 12.61 35.63 -3.03
CA ASN A 294 13.09 34.99 -1.81
C ASN A 294 13.46 33.50 -1.97
N ASP A 295 13.45 32.92 -3.18
CA ASP A 295 13.66 31.48 -3.38
C ASP A 295 15.05 31.02 -2.90
N GLN A 296 16.10 31.83 -3.12
CA GLN A 296 17.45 31.55 -2.60
C GLN A 296 17.53 31.67 -1.06
N LYS A 297 16.68 32.49 -0.46
CA LYS A 297 16.64 32.74 0.99
C LYS A 297 15.84 31.66 1.72
N TRP A 298 14.81 31.12 1.07
CA TRP A 298 13.89 30.11 1.60
C TRP A 298 13.66 28.98 0.58
N PRO A 299 14.63 28.06 0.35
CA PRO A 299 14.54 27.05 -0.72
C PRO A 299 13.29 26.15 -0.65
N TRP A 300 12.78 25.87 0.56
CA TRP A 300 11.54 25.12 0.78
C TRP A 300 10.30 25.77 0.14
N LEU A 301 10.33 27.08 -0.13
CA LEU A 301 9.25 27.81 -0.82
C LEU A 301 9.03 27.26 -2.24
N VAL A 302 10.10 26.81 -2.90
CA VAL A 302 10.06 26.22 -4.24
C VAL A 302 9.29 24.90 -4.23
N THR A 303 9.63 23.97 -3.33
CA THR A 303 8.85 22.74 -3.10
C THR A 303 7.40 23.06 -2.75
N HIS A 304 7.16 23.97 -1.80
CA HIS A 304 5.80 24.29 -1.36
C HIS A 304 4.94 24.90 -2.47
N ARG A 305 5.52 25.70 -3.39
CA ARG A 305 4.87 26.21 -4.60
C ARG A 305 4.40 25.06 -5.50
N TYR A 306 5.29 24.14 -5.85
CA TYR A 306 4.93 23.00 -6.70
C TYR A 306 3.93 22.05 -6.03
N TYR A 307 4.08 21.78 -4.73
CA TYR A 307 3.15 20.95 -3.95
C TYR A 307 1.72 21.51 -4.00
N VAL A 308 1.53 22.80 -3.70
CA VAL A 308 0.21 23.46 -3.73
C VAL A 308 -0.42 23.37 -5.12
N GLN A 309 0.36 23.60 -6.18
CA GLN A 309 -0.10 23.57 -7.56
C GLN A 309 -0.45 22.14 -8.03
N ALA A 310 0.40 21.16 -7.71
CA ALA A 310 0.18 19.75 -8.02
C ALA A 310 -1.08 19.21 -7.33
N MET A 311 -1.31 19.54 -6.05
CA MET A 311 -2.52 19.13 -5.33
C MET A 311 -3.78 19.79 -5.88
N MET A 312 -3.71 21.03 -6.38
CA MET A 312 -4.84 21.69 -7.03
C MET A 312 -5.20 21.04 -8.36
N TYR A 313 -4.22 20.74 -9.22
CA TYR A 313 -4.48 19.97 -10.43
C TYR A 313 -4.96 18.54 -10.15
N PHE A 314 -4.44 17.88 -9.11
CA PHE A 314 -4.93 16.57 -8.66
C PHE A 314 -6.42 16.63 -8.27
N MET A 315 -6.82 17.64 -7.48
CA MET A 315 -8.22 17.87 -7.13
C MET A 315 -9.09 18.18 -8.36
N ILE A 316 -8.62 19.00 -9.31
CA ILE A 316 -9.35 19.25 -10.58
C ILE A 316 -9.56 17.95 -11.34
N LEU A 317 -8.51 17.15 -11.51
CA LEU A 317 -8.53 15.98 -12.39
C LEU A 317 -9.32 14.79 -11.83
N GLN A 318 -9.33 14.56 -10.52
CA GLN A 318 -9.89 13.30 -9.98
C GLN A 318 -11.39 13.06 -10.31
N PRO A 319 -12.30 14.07 -10.29
CA PRO A 319 -13.65 13.92 -10.82
C PRO A 319 -13.69 13.60 -12.32
N TYR A 320 -12.90 14.32 -13.14
CA TYR A 320 -12.78 14.03 -14.59
C TYR A 320 -12.29 12.59 -14.83
N LYS A 321 -11.30 12.11 -14.06
CA LYS A 321 -10.76 10.74 -14.16
C LYS A 321 -11.83 9.69 -13.85
N THR A 322 -12.56 9.89 -12.76
CA THR A 322 -13.63 8.99 -12.32
C THR A 322 -14.75 8.90 -13.36
N PHE A 323 -15.16 10.05 -13.92
CA PHE A 323 -16.24 10.13 -14.90
C PHE A 323 -15.81 9.62 -16.29
N LEU A 324 -14.69 10.09 -16.83
CA LEU A 324 -14.23 9.74 -18.20
C LEU A 324 -13.69 8.32 -18.32
N SER A 325 -13.30 7.67 -17.20
CA SER A 325 -12.86 6.27 -17.20
C SER A 325 -14.02 5.27 -17.05
N ASN A 326 -15.26 5.74 -16.91
CA ASN A 326 -16.44 4.88 -16.83
C ASN A 326 -16.79 4.33 -18.23
N PRO A 327 -16.73 3.01 -18.45
CA PRO A 327 -16.95 2.40 -19.78
C PRO A 327 -18.39 2.54 -20.29
N SER A 328 -19.35 2.94 -19.44
CA SER A 328 -20.75 3.19 -19.82
C SER A 328 -20.98 4.56 -20.46
N ILE A 329 -19.97 5.44 -20.48
CA ILE A 329 -20.06 6.77 -21.09
C ILE A 329 -19.64 6.70 -22.55
N ASP A 330 -20.49 7.19 -23.46
CA ASP A 330 -20.17 7.28 -24.89
C ASP A 330 -19.18 8.44 -25.16
N PRO A 331 -17.94 8.16 -25.63
CA PRO A 331 -16.94 9.19 -25.92
C PRO A 331 -17.27 10.04 -27.15
N MET A 332 -18.27 9.69 -27.96
CA MET A 332 -18.64 10.42 -29.18
C MET A 332 -19.61 11.57 -28.93
N LEU A 333 -20.17 11.68 -27.72
CA LEU A 333 -21.06 12.77 -27.34
C LEU A 333 -20.29 14.12 -27.26
N PRO A 334 -20.78 15.21 -27.86
CA PRO A 334 -20.06 16.48 -27.93
C PRO A 334 -19.63 17.06 -26.58
N ASP A 335 -20.47 16.96 -25.55
CA ASP A 335 -20.13 17.40 -24.19
C ASP A 335 -19.01 16.56 -23.56
N ILE A 336 -18.94 15.26 -23.88
CA ILE A 336 -17.90 14.35 -23.41
C ILE A 336 -16.58 14.63 -24.12
N GLN A 337 -16.61 14.87 -25.44
CA GLN A 337 -15.43 15.33 -26.19
C GLN A 337 -14.88 16.66 -25.64
N LYS A 338 -15.77 17.60 -25.28
CA LYS A 338 -15.37 18.84 -24.61
C LYS A 338 -14.74 18.58 -23.23
N MET A 339 -15.31 17.69 -22.42
CA MET A 339 -14.70 17.29 -21.14
C MET A 339 -13.35 16.58 -21.32
N GLN A 340 -13.16 15.81 -22.39
CA GLN A 340 -11.87 15.18 -22.73
C GLN A 340 -10.83 16.25 -23.10
N GLN A 341 -11.20 17.30 -23.84
CA GLN A 341 -10.31 18.43 -24.13
C GLN A 341 -9.92 19.19 -22.86
N GLU A 342 -10.90 19.53 -22.01
CA GLU A 342 -10.68 20.14 -20.69
C GLU A 342 -9.72 19.28 -19.84
N ALA A 343 -10.00 17.98 -19.70
CA ALA A 343 -9.16 17.04 -18.93
C ALA A 343 -7.76 16.86 -19.53
N THR A 344 -7.62 16.92 -20.86
CA THR A 344 -6.31 16.85 -21.54
C THR A 344 -5.47 18.07 -21.17
N GLN A 345 -6.02 19.28 -21.28
CA GLN A 345 -5.30 20.51 -20.92
C GLN A 345 -4.90 20.53 -19.44
N TYR A 346 -5.79 20.12 -18.52
CA TYR A 346 -5.43 19.98 -17.11
C TYR A 346 -4.34 18.93 -16.88
N SER A 347 -4.36 17.82 -17.62
CA SER A 347 -3.36 16.76 -17.49
C SER A 347 -1.98 17.20 -18.01
N LEU A 348 -1.94 17.97 -19.10
CA LEU A 348 -0.69 18.58 -19.60
C LEU A 348 -0.09 19.53 -18.56
N ASN A 349 -0.89 20.46 -18.02
CA ASN A 349 -0.44 21.40 -17.00
C ASN A 349 0.02 20.69 -15.72
N ALA A 350 -0.70 19.63 -15.30
CA ALA A 350 -0.35 18.83 -14.13
C ALA A 350 0.98 18.07 -14.31
N LEU A 351 1.24 17.53 -15.51
CA LEU A 351 2.50 16.85 -15.82
C LEU A 351 3.67 17.82 -15.94
N ASP A 352 3.47 19.04 -16.44
CA ASP A 352 4.50 20.09 -16.42
C ASP A 352 4.87 20.47 -14.98
N VAL A 353 3.88 20.80 -14.14
CA VAL A 353 4.10 21.11 -12.71
C VAL A 353 4.80 19.96 -11.98
N ALA A 354 4.35 18.71 -12.16
CA ALA A 354 4.97 17.55 -11.52
C ALA A 354 6.36 17.23 -12.09
N GLY A 355 6.60 17.51 -13.38
CA GLY A 355 7.90 17.39 -14.03
C GLY A 355 8.90 18.40 -13.48
N GLN A 356 8.53 19.67 -13.39
CA GLN A 356 9.34 20.71 -12.75
C GLN A 356 9.62 20.38 -11.29
N TRP A 357 8.60 19.98 -10.52
CA TRP A 357 8.78 19.54 -9.13
C TRP A 357 9.76 18.38 -9.00
N SER A 358 9.71 17.39 -9.89
CA SER A 358 10.63 16.25 -9.89
C SER A 358 12.11 16.65 -10.09
N SER A 359 12.36 17.76 -10.79
CA SER A 359 13.73 18.27 -10.98
C SER A 359 14.31 18.92 -9.72
N HIS A 360 13.44 19.44 -8.84
CA HIS A 360 13.81 19.98 -7.53
C HIS A 360 13.81 18.91 -6.41
N ALA A 361 12.95 17.90 -6.50
CA ALA A 361 12.78 16.85 -5.48
C ALA A 361 13.94 15.84 -5.38
N LEU A 362 15.03 16.03 -6.13
CA LEU A 362 16.24 15.20 -6.06
C LEU A 362 17.05 15.41 -4.77
N ASP A 363 16.80 16.51 -4.04
CA ASP A 363 17.52 16.90 -2.81
C ASP A 363 16.75 16.51 -1.52
N ARG A 364 16.22 15.27 -1.45
CA ARG A 364 15.57 14.66 -0.26
C ARG A 364 14.24 15.29 0.20
N ASP A 365 13.38 15.67 -0.75
CA ASP A 365 12.01 16.14 -0.46
C ASP A 365 11.08 15.00 0.02
N VAL A 366 10.35 15.22 1.11
CA VAL A 366 9.44 14.24 1.74
C VAL A 366 8.20 13.95 0.90
N HIS A 367 7.78 14.94 0.11
CA HIS A 367 6.67 14.82 -0.82
C HIS A 367 7.05 14.09 -2.12
N PHE A 368 8.26 13.54 -2.23
CA PHE A 368 8.70 12.72 -3.36
C PHE A 368 7.65 11.67 -3.78
N HIS A 369 6.98 11.03 -2.83
CA HIS A 369 5.92 10.05 -3.11
C HIS A 369 4.70 10.67 -3.82
N LEU A 370 4.34 11.93 -3.51
CA LEU A 370 3.29 12.68 -4.20
C LEU A 370 3.73 13.12 -5.61
N VAL A 371 5.00 13.48 -5.82
CA VAL A 371 5.54 13.74 -7.16
C VAL A 371 5.36 12.50 -8.05
N VAL A 372 5.76 11.33 -7.54
CA VAL A 372 5.63 10.05 -8.22
C VAL A 372 4.16 9.73 -8.52
N LEU A 373 3.25 9.95 -7.55
CA LEU A 373 1.82 9.78 -7.73
C LEU A 373 1.31 10.69 -8.87
N CYS A 374 1.53 12.00 -8.80
CA CYS A 374 1.04 12.95 -9.80
C CYS A 374 1.56 12.66 -11.22
N LEU A 375 2.85 12.31 -11.36
CA LEU A 375 3.43 11.90 -12.64
C LEU A 375 2.79 10.61 -13.17
N PHE A 376 2.71 9.57 -12.34
CA PHE A 376 2.20 8.25 -12.75
C PHE A 376 0.71 8.29 -13.08
N ASP A 377 -0.11 8.77 -12.15
CA ASP A 377 -1.56 8.78 -12.22
C ASP A 377 -2.08 9.65 -13.38
N THR A 378 -1.41 10.77 -13.67
CA THR A 378 -1.80 11.65 -14.79
C THR A 378 -1.34 11.11 -16.14
N ALA A 379 -0.10 10.61 -16.24
CA ALA A 379 0.39 10.02 -17.48
C ALA A 379 -0.34 8.71 -17.81
N ALA A 380 -0.69 7.90 -16.80
CA ALA A 380 -1.50 6.70 -16.97
C ALA A 380 -2.90 7.03 -17.50
N PHE A 381 -3.59 8.02 -16.91
CA PHE A 381 -4.91 8.46 -17.35
C PHE A 381 -4.92 8.96 -18.81
N LEU A 382 -3.95 9.82 -19.18
CA LEU A 382 -3.76 10.23 -20.57
C LEU A 382 -3.56 8.99 -21.48
N SER A 383 -2.69 8.07 -21.06
CA SER A 383 -2.34 6.85 -21.81
C SER A 383 -3.48 5.86 -21.97
N THR A 384 -4.40 5.72 -21.00
CA THR A 384 -5.49 4.73 -21.05
C THR A 384 -6.79 5.27 -21.62
N THR A 385 -7.14 6.50 -21.26
CA THR A 385 -8.51 7.00 -21.40
C THR A 385 -8.62 8.00 -22.55
N LEU A 386 -7.62 8.87 -22.71
CA LEU A 386 -7.66 9.95 -23.69
C LEU A 386 -7.13 9.50 -25.06
N THR A 387 -6.02 8.76 -25.14
CA THR A 387 -5.45 8.21 -26.40
C THR A 387 -6.38 7.31 -27.23
N ARG A 388 -7.48 6.82 -26.66
CA ARG A 388 -8.48 5.97 -27.35
C ARG A 388 -9.40 6.72 -28.30
N VAL A 389 -9.42 8.06 -28.21
CA VAL A 389 -10.19 8.96 -29.07
C VAL A 389 -9.21 9.86 -29.82
N ALA A 390 -9.64 10.51 -30.91
CA ALA A 390 -8.80 11.46 -31.64
C ALA A 390 -8.55 12.74 -30.81
N VAL A 391 -7.60 12.69 -29.88
CA VAL A 391 -7.24 13.83 -29.03
C VAL A 391 -6.61 14.93 -29.90
N PRO A 392 -7.11 16.17 -29.88
CA PRO A 392 -6.31 17.31 -30.35
C PRO A 392 -5.02 17.39 -29.53
N GLN A 393 -3.93 17.93 -30.08
CA GLN A 393 -2.62 17.99 -29.42
C GLN A 393 -1.96 16.61 -29.14
N ARG A 394 -2.23 15.58 -29.94
CA ARG A 394 -1.64 14.22 -29.79
C ARG A 394 -0.11 14.23 -29.59
N GLU A 395 0.62 15.09 -30.30
CA GLU A 395 2.09 15.18 -30.17
C GLU A 395 2.51 15.74 -28.81
N GLU A 396 1.84 16.77 -28.30
CA GLU A 396 2.09 17.36 -26.97
C GLU A 396 1.77 16.35 -25.86
N VAL A 397 0.67 15.60 -25.99
CA VAL A 397 0.29 14.52 -25.06
C VAL A 397 1.34 13.42 -25.01
N MET A 398 1.84 12.97 -26.16
CA MET A 398 2.91 11.97 -26.22
C MET A 398 4.21 12.49 -25.59
N ALA A 399 4.60 13.73 -25.90
CA ALA A 399 5.78 14.38 -25.31
C ALA A 399 5.66 14.51 -23.78
N ALA A 400 4.49 14.87 -23.25
CA ALA A 400 4.23 14.95 -21.81
C ALA A 400 4.33 13.57 -21.13
N ILE A 401 3.81 12.50 -21.75
CA ILE A 401 3.93 11.13 -21.26
C ILE A 401 5.40 10.66 -21.26
N ASP A 402 6.17 10.96 -22.30
CA ASP A 402 7.59 10.59 -22.40
C ASP A 402 8.47 11.36 -21.39
N ASN A 403 8.14 12.64 -21.15
CA ASN A 403 8.75 13.45 -20.10
C ASN A 403 8.46 12.87 -18.71
N ALA A 404 7.20 12.55 -18.41
CA ALA A 404 6.79 11.93 -17.14
C ALA A 404 7.46 10.55 -16.95
N THR A 405 7.52 9.75 -18.02
CA THR A 405 8.22 8.45 -18.03
C THR A 405 9.72 8.61 -17.75
N THR A 406 10.34 9.68 -18.28
CA THR A 406 11.75 10.01 -18.05
C THR A 406 12.00 10.51 -16.62
N ALA A 407 11.13 11.36 -16.07
CA ALA A 407 11.19 11.81 -14.69
C ALA A 407 11.07 10.62 -13.72
N LEU A 408 10.05 9.77 -13.87
CA LEU A 408 9.89 8.55 -13.06
C LEU A 408 11.09 7.61 -13.15
N ARG A 409 11.78 7.54 -14.31
CA ARG A 409 13.03 6.76 -14.47
C ARG A 409 14.21 7.37 -13.70
N GLN A 410 14.31 8.70 -13.65
CA GLN A 410 15.35 9.39 -12.89
C GLN A 410 15.12 9.24 -11.38
N LEU A 411 13.90 9.56 -10.93
CA LEU A 411 13.43 9.34 -9.56
C LEU A 411 13.56 7.86 -9.13
N GLY A 412 13.34 6.92 -10.06
CA GLY A 412 13.51 5.48 -9.87
C GLY A 412 14.94 5.00 -9.55
N ARG A 413 15.94 5.89 -9.61
CA ARG A 413 17.31 5.62 -9.12
C ARG A 413 17.44 5.74 -7.61
N ILE A 414 16.56 6.51 -6.97
CA ILE A 414 16.59 6.79 -5.52
C ILE A 414 15.35 6.29 -4.78
N SER A 415 14.27 5.93 -5.48
CA SER A 415 13.07 5.34 -4.87
C SER A 415 12.50 4.14 -5.61
N GLN A 416 12.13 3.11 -4.85
CA GLN A 416 11.47 1.91 -5.34
C GLN A 416 10.03 2.17 -5.82
N GLY A 417 9.32 3.14 -5.23
CA GLY A 417 7.99 3.55 -5.67
C GLY A 417 8.03 4.18 -7.07
N ALA A 418 8.98 5.10 -7.30
CA ALA A 418 9.21 5.69 -8.62
C ALA A 418 9.60 4.65 -9.68
N LYS A 419 10.50 3.72 -9.32
CA LYS A 419 10.94 2.62 -10.21
C LYS A 419 9.78 1.71 -10.61
N THR A 420 8.90 1.38 -9.66
CA THR A 420 7.70 0.57 -9.90
C THR A 420 6.72 1.30 -10.81
N SER A 421 6.46 2.58 -10.53
CA SER A 421 5.59 3.46 -11.32
C SER A 421 6.08 3.64 -12.76
N HIS A 422 7.39 3.87 -12.97
CA HIS A 422 8.01 3.90 -14.30
C HIS A 422 7.75 2.60 -15.07
N THR A 423 7.93 1.46 -14.43
CA THR A 423 7.76 0.13 -15.04
C THR A 423 6.30 -0.15 -15.40
N LEU A 424 5.35 0.28 -14.56
CA LEU A 424 3.91 0.17 -14.80
C LEU A 424 3.48 1.09 -15.96
N LEU A 425 3.87 2.36 -15.94
CA LEU A 425 3.54 3.33 -16.99
C LEU A 425 4.08 2.86 -18.35
N GLY A 426 5.31 2.37 -18.40
CA GLY A 426 5.90 1.81 -19.63
C GLY A 426 5.15 0.59 -20.19
N ARG A 427 4.38 -0.14 -19.38
CA ARG A 427 3.46 -1.20 -19.86
C ARG A 427 2.12 -0.64 -20.33
N ILE A 428 1.57 0.34 -19.61
CA ILE A 428 0.33 1.02 -19.97
C ILE A 428 0.46 1.70 -21.34
N VAL A 429 1.54 2.47 -21.56
CA VAL A 429 1.82 3.16 -22.84
C VAL A 429 1.95 2.16 -24.00
N LYS A 430 2.65 1.04 -23.80
CA LYS A 430 2.76 -0.04 -24.81
C LYS A 430 1.42 -0.70 -25.12
N GLY A 431 0.61 -0.97 -24.09
CA GLY A 431 -0.73 -1.54 -24.24
C GLY A 431 -1.67 -0.61 -25.01
N ALA A 432 -1.63 0.68 -24.71
CA ALA A 432 -2.41 1.71 -25.40
C ALA A 432 -2.02 1.83 -26.88
N ALA A 433 -0.72 1.85 -27.19
CA ALA A 433 -0.23 1.83 -28.56
C ALA A 433 -0.72 0.58 -29.32
N GLY A 434 -0.71 -0.59 -28.69
CA GLY A 434 -1.21 -1.83 -29.30
C GLY A 434 -2.70 -1.82 -29.68
N HIS A 435 -3.53 -1.04 -28.99
CA HIS A 435 -4.97 -0.89 -29.31
C HIS A 435 -5.23 0.20 -30.36
N ALA A 436 -4.30 1.15 -30.54
CA ALA A 436 -4.40 2.22 -31.53
C ALA A 436 -3.91 1.80 -32.93
N PHE A 437 -3.28 0.64 -33.08
CA PHE A 437 -2.66 0.19 -34.33
C PHE A 437 -3.04 -1.25 -34.70
N SER A 438 -4.15 -1.41 -35.44
CA SER A 438 -4.31 -2.55 -36.35
C SER A 438 -3.44 -2.29 -37.60
N PRO A 439 -2.52 -3.21 -37.99
CA PRO A 439 -1.40 -2.83 -38.85
C PRO A 439 -1.76 -2.88 -40.34
N THR A 440 -1.89 -1.70 -40.97
CA THR A 440 -1.58 -1.58 -42.40
C THR A 440 -0.07 -1.39 -42.54
N ARG A 441 0.61 -2.35 -43.18
CA ARG A 441 2.07 -2.34 -43.38
C ARG A 441 2.56 -1.04 -44.01
N ILE A 442 3.46 -0.35 -43.33
CA ILE A 442 4.51 0.46 -43.98
C ILE A 442 5.85 0.00 -43.41
N VAL A 443 6.63 -0.67 -44.25
CA VAL A 443 8.03 -1.01 -43.96
C VAL A 443 8.87 0.20 -44.34
N ILE A 444 9.54 0.82 -43.35
CA ILE A 444 10.71 1.66 -43.62
C ILE A 444 11.86 1.12 -42.77
N THR A 445 12.66 0.28 -43.40
CA THR A 445 14.01 -0.05 -42.94
C THR A 445 14.89 1.19 -43.10
N LEU A 446 15.67 1.56 -42.08
CA LEU A 446 16.91 2.30 -42.30
C LEU A 446 17.93 2.09 -41.17
N ASN A 447 19.14 1.78 -41.60
CA ASN A 447 20.21 1.14 -40.85
C ASN A 447 20.93 2.02 -39.81
N GLN A 448 21.60 1.29 -38.91
CA GLN A 448 22.87 1.56 -38.23
C GLN A 448 23.70 2.80 -38.64
N SER A 449 24.36 3.35 -37.61
CA SER A 449 25.69 3.99 -37.58
C SER A 449 25.70 5.47 -37.21
N LEU A 450 26.28 5.80 -36.05
CA LEU A 450 27.63 6.39 -36.01
C LEU A 450 28.15 6.54 -34.58
N GLU A 451 29.40 6.13 -34.40
CA GLU A 451 30.21 6.37 -33.22
C GLU A 451 30.81 7.79 -33.19
N GLN A 452 31.32 8.19 -32.01
CA GLN A 452 32.32 9.24 -31.77
C GLN A 452 31.95 10.71 -32.12
N LYS A 453 31.85 11.55 -31.07
CA LYS A 453 32.99 12.39 -30.61
C LYS A 453 32.71 13.09 -29.28
N ARG A 454 33.69 13.06 -28.36
CA ARG A 454 33.81 14.04 -27.27
C ARG A 454 34.34 15.37 -27.84
N PRO A 455 34.11 16.48 -27.14
CA PRO A 455 35.27 17.23 -26.66
C PRO A 455 35.21 17.54 -25.16
N SER A 456 36.39 17.75 -24.60
CA SER A 456 36.64 18.12 -23.21
C SER A 456 36.65 19.63 -23.01
N LEU A 457 36.09 20.10 -21.89
CA LEU A 457 36.63 21.27 -21.18
C LEU A 457 36.65 20.98 -19.68
N ALA A 458 37.72 21.38 -19.01
CA ALA A 458 37.93 21.11 -17.59
C ALA A 458 38.28 22.40 -16.83
N ALA A 459 37.54 22.70 -15.78
CA ALA A 459 37.90 23.71 -14.78
C ALA A 459 37.39 23.30 -13.38
N ARG A 460 38.21 22.47 -12.73
CA ARG A 460 38.53 22.44 -11.29
C ARG A 460 37.61 23.20 -10.30
N VAL A 461 37.04 22.44 -9.36
CA VAL A 461 37.27 22.64 -7.90
C VAL A 461 37.62 21.28 -7.25
N ARG A 462 38.39 21.32 -6.16
CA ARG A 462 38.97 20.21 -5.36
C ARG A 462 38.21 20.10 -4.02
N HIS A 463 38.17 19.02 -3.22
CA HIS A 463 38.73 17.64 -3.17
C HIS A 463 38.02 16.92 -1.99
N PRO A 464 38.33 15.67 -1.55
CA PRO A 464 38.82 14.47 -2.26
C PRO A 464 38.10 13.12 -1.87
N THR A 465 38.37 12.05 -2.64
CA THR A 465 38.40 10.60 -2.24
C THR A 465 37.14 9.88 -1.72
N HIS A 466 36.59 8.87 -2.43
CA HIS A 466 37.06 7.46 -2.65
C HIS A 466 37.00 6.62 -1.36
N LEU A 467 36.48 5.38 -1.26
CA LEU A 467 36.17 4.26 -2.17
C LEU A 467 34.66 3.88 -2.06
N ILE A 468 33.96 3.16 -2.95
CA ILE A 468 34.22 1.86 -3.61
C ILE A 468 33.61 1.89 -5.02
N LYS A 469 34.39 1.53 -6.05
CA LYS A 469 33.90 1.28 -7.41
C LYS A 469 34.67 0.14 -8.06
N SER A 470 34.53 -1.05 -7.47
CA SER A 470 35.13 -2.30 -7.89
C SER A 470 34.39 -3.46 -7.20
N LEU A 471 33.39 -4.03 -7.88
CA LEU A 471 32.67 -5.32 -7.62
C LEU A 471 31.20 -5.24 -8.11
N LEU A 472 30.97 -4.85 -9.36
CA LEU A 472 29.66 -4.97 -10.03
C LEU A 472 29.82 -5.50 -11.46
N THR A 473 30.25 -6.75 -11.53
CA THR A 473 30.02 -7.66 -12.66
C THR A 473 29.35 -8.91 -12.10
N THR A 474 28.38 -9.48 -12.84
CA THR A 474 27.54 -10.64 -12.46
C THR A 474 26.80 -10.47 -11.12
N ASN A 475 25.51 -10.14 -11.09
CA ASN A 475 24.46 -11.04 -11.58
C ASN A 475 23.16 -10.29 -11.94
N THR A 476 22.57 -10.59 -13.09
CA THR A 476 21.29 -10.02 -13.54
C THR A 476 20.13 -10.92 -13.14
N ASN A 477 19.61 -10.75 -11.92
CA ASN A 477 18.31 -11.34 -11.57
C ASN A 477 17.18 -10.37 -11.93
N SER A 478 16.37 -10.79 -12.90
CA SER A 478 15.16 -10.15 -13.35
C SER A 478 14.08 -10.19 -12.27
N TYR A 479 13.62 -9.03 -11.80
CA TYR A 479 12.41 -8.94 -10.98
C TYR A 479 11.20 -8.62 -11.84
N ILE A 480 10.31 -9.61 -11.97
CA ILE A 480 9.09 -9.52 -12.75
C ILE A 480 8.00 -8.83 -11.92
N ILE A 481 7.62 -7.63 -12.38
CA ILE A 481 6.22 -7.24 -12.57
C ILE A 481 5.22 -7.70 -11.48
N ARG A 482 5.03 -6.89 -10.44
CA ARG A 482 3.76 -6.92 -9.68
C ARG A 482 2.64 -6.32 -10.55
N TYR A 483 1.54 -7.04 -10.69
CA TYR A 483 0.26 -6.51 -11.19
C TYR A 483 -0.54 -5.95 -10.01
N PRO A 484 -1.08 -4.71 -10.09
CA PRO A 484 -1.95 -4.18 -9.05
C PRO A 484 -3.36 -4.78 -9.19
N ILE A 485 -3.56 -5.98 -8.63
CA ILE A 485 -4.91 -6.49 -8.35
C ILE A 485 -5.37 -5.87 -7.02
N THR A 486 -6.61 -5.40 -6.98
CA THR A 486 -7.16 -4.59 -5.90
C THR A 486 -7.11 -5.29 -4.52
N ALA A 487 -6.52 -4.63 -3.52
CA ALA A 487 -6.31 -5.18 -2.18
C ALA A 487 -7.60 -5.54 -1.39
N VAL A 488 -8.77 -5.15 -1.91
CA VAL A 488 -10.10 -5.33 -1.29
C VAL A 488 -10.49 -6.81 -1.10
N GLY A 489 -9.78 -7.76 -1.72
CA GLY A 489 -10.01 -9.21 -1.55
C GLY A 489 -8.94 -9.99 -0.76
N MET A 490 -7.84 -9.34 -0.35
CA MET A 490 -6.63 -10.03 0.16
C MET A 490 -6.63 -10.21 1.67
N PHE A 491 -6.96 -9.18 2.45
CA PHE A 491 -7.01 -9.28 3.91
C PHE A 491 -8.23 -10.08 4.38
N LYS A 492 -8.01 -10.97 5.35
CA LYS A 492 -9.05 -11.66 6.10
C LYS A 492 -8.50 -11.94 7.50
N GLN A 493 -9.22 -11.51 8.54
CA GLN A 493 -8.76 -11.56 9.93
C GLN A 493 -8.22 -12.95 10.32
N ARG A 494 -9.03 -14.01 10.12
CA ARG A 494 -8.60 -15.40 10.37
C ARG A 494 -7.31 -15.80 9.63
N SER A 495 -7.08 -15.30 8.42
CA SER A 495 -5.87 -15.59 7.64
C SER A 495 -4.65 -14.84 8.14
N HIS A 496 -4.84 -13.64 8.71
CA HIS A 496 -3.82 -12.90 9.44
C HIS A 496 -3.48 -13.62 10.75
N ASP A 497 -4.48 -13.86 11.61
CA ASP A 497 -4.32 -14.48 12.94
C ASP A 497 -3.65 -15.85 12.83
N THR A 498 -4.18 -16.75 11.98
CA THR A 498 -3.59 -18.09 11.79
C THR A 498 -2.16 -18.01 11.24
N HIS A 499 -1.82 -16.97 10.47
CA HIS A 499 -0.44 -16.78 10.02
C HIS A 499 0.48 -16.27 11.15
N GLN A 500 0.09 -15.23 11.87
CA GLN A 500 0.93 -14.59 12.90
C GLN A 500 1.02 -15.41 14.19
N ASP A 501 -0.09 -16.02 14.62
CA ASP A 501 -0.20 -16.68 15.93
C ASP A 501 0.04 -18.19 15.85
N THR A 502 -0.07 -18.81 14.67
CA THR A 502 0.16 -20.26 14.49
C THR A 502 1.30 -20.55 13.52
N HIS A 503 1.17 -20.20 12.23
CA HIS A 503 2.14 -20.65 11.23
C HIS A 503 3.54 -20.06 11.40
N ARG A 504 3.65 -18.76 11.69
CA ARG A 504 4.95 -18.11 11.93
C ARG A 504 5.65 -18.72 13.15
N PRO A 505 5.03 -18.78 14.36
CA PRO A 505 5.62 -19.47 15.51
C PRO A 505 5.98 -20.92 15.24
N GLN A 506 5.10 -21.68 14.55
CA GLN A 506 5.39 -23.07 14.20
C GLN A 506 6.63 -23.21 13.30
N ILE A 507 6.83 -22.29 12.34
CA ILE A 507 8.00 -22.27 11.46
C ILE A 507 9.27 -21.86 12.21
N THR A 508 9.21 -20.86 13.10
CA THR A 508 10.40 -20.31 13.78
C THR A 508 10.85 -21.13 14.99
N SER A 509 9.91 -21.76 15.71
CA SER A 509 10.23 -22.56 16.90
C SER A 509 10.73 -23.98 16.58
N ASN A 510 10.62 -24.41 15.31
CA ASN A 510 11.00 -25.75 14.87
C ASN A 510 11.98 -25.70 13.67
N PRO A 511 13.15 -25.04 13.80
CA PRO A 511 14.04 -24.78 12.67
C PRO A 511 14.52 -26.07 12.01
N ASN A 512 14.43 -26.11 10.67
CA ASN A 512 14.83 -27.21 9.79
C ASN A 512 14.14 -28.57 10.06
N GLN A 513 13.03 -28.58 10.82
CA GLN A 513 12.25 -29.79 11.07
C GLN A 513 11.52 -30.30 9.81
N TYR A 514 11.07 -29.38 8.94
CA TYR A 514 10.08 -29.71 7.92
C TYR A 514 10.70 -29.91 6.53
N GLU A 515 10.42 -31.07 5.92
CA GLU A 515 10.82 -31.41 4.55
C GLU A 515 9.68 -31.20 3.53
N ILE A 516 8.42 -31.25 4.00
CA ILE A 516 7.23 -31.15 3.18
C ILE A 516 6.29 -30.09 3.76
N ALA A 517 5.72 -29.22 2.91
CA ALA A 517 4.69 -28.25 3.30
C ALA A 517 3.36 -28.50 2.57
N LEU A 518 2.24 -28.32 3.27
CA LEU A 518 0.88 -28.34 2.71
C LEU A 518 0.32 -26.91 2.77
N LEU A 519 0.45 -26.16 1.67
CA LEU A 519 0.01 -24.75 1.60
C LEU A 519 -1.38 -24.66 0.98
N GLY A 520 -2.36 -24.07 1.68
CA GLY A 520 -3.69 -24.02 1.12
C GLY A 520 -4.80 -23.45 2.00
N ASP A 521 -6.02 -23.84 1.66
CA ASP A 521 -7.25 -23.42 2.30
C ASP A 521 -7.78 -24.41 3.38
N SER A 522 -9.10 -24.45 3.60
CA SER A 522 -9.75 -25.29 4.60
C SER A 522 -9.57 -26.78 4.37
N LEU A 523 -9.32 -27.23 3.13
CA LEU A 523 -9.15 -28.65 2.84
C LEU A 523 -7.85 -29.16 3.49
N PHE A 524 -6.74 -28.44 3.37
CA PHE A 524 -5.53 -28.80 4.11
C PHE A 524 -5.68 -28.55 5.62
N GLU A 525 -6.33 -27.45 6.06
CA GLU A 525 -6.54 -27.20 7.50
C GLU A 525 -7.25 -28.37 8.19
N ARG A 526 -8.28 -28.95 7.54
CA ARG A 526 -9.12 -30.00 8.11
C ARG A 526 -8.47 -31.39 8.20
N PHE A 527 -7.25 -31.59 7.70
CA PHE A 527 -6.42 -32.72 8.15
C PHE A 527 -6.17 -32.66 9.67
N LYS A 528 -6.05 -31.46 10.27
CA LYS A 528 -5.88 -31.28 11.72
C LYS A 528 -7.15 -31.60 12.53
N THR A 529 -8.32 -31.74 11.88
CA THR A 529 -9.62 -31.94 12.55
C THR A 529 -10.38 -33.16 12.05
N THR A 530 -10.90 -33.15 10.83
CA THR A 530 -11.65 -34.27 10.24
C THR A 530 -10.72 -35.45 9.89
N GLY A 531 -9.48 -35.17 9.51
CA GLY A 531 -8.44 -36.17 9.23
C GLY A 531 -7.46 -36.43 10.38
N SER A 532 -7.77 -36.03 11.62
CA SER A 532 -6.79 -35.94 12.72
C SER A 532 -5.99 -37.23 12.97
N ASN A 533 -6.65 -38.39 12.89
CA ASN A 533 -6.04 -39.71 13.12
C ASN A 533 -5.18 -40.24 11.96
N LEU A 534 -5.05 -39.51 10.85
CA LEU A 534 -4.32 -39.95 9.66
C LEU A 534 -2.80 -39.75 9.81
N SER A 535 -2.03 -40.59 9.12
CA SER A 535 -0.57 -40.64 9.17
C SER A 535 0.12 -39.32 8.85
N ILE A 536 -0.47 -38.49 7.97
CA ILE A 536 0.06 -37.17 7.60
C ILE A 536 0.20 -36.20 8.79
N ASN A 537 -0.62 -36.33 9.83
CA ASN A 537 -0.49 -35.54 11.06
C ASN A 537 0.54 -36.11 12.06
N HIS A 538 0.91 -37.39 11.89
CA HIS A 538 1.86 -38.09 12.75
C HIS A 538 3.30 -38.03 12.21
N ASN A 539 3.48 -37.56 10.98
CA ASN A 539 4.80 -37.36 10.37
C ASN A 539 5.38 -35.99 10.80
N PRO A 540 6.45 -35.95 11.62
CA PRO A 540 6.99 -34.70 12.14
C PRO A 540 7.62 -33.81 11.07
N SER A 541 7.97 -34.36 9.89
CA SER A 541 8.58 -33.63 8.79
C SER A 541 7.56 -32.91 7.88
N ILE A 542 6.25 -33.01 8.17
CA ILE A 542 5.18 -32.38 7.39
C ILE A 542 4.62 -31.14 8.11
N LEU A 543 4.68 -29.99 7.44
CA LEU A 543 4.15 -28.72 7.91
C LEU A 543 2.82 -28.38 7.23
N ASN A 544 1.73 -28.41 7.98
CA ASN A 544 0.41 -28.07 7.47
C ASN A 544 0.10 -26.56 7.65
N LEU A 545 0.07 -25.83 6.52
CA LEU A 545 -0.17 -24.39 6.38
C LEU A 545 -1.55 -24.05 5.80
N GLY A 546 -2.52 -24.97 5.90
CA GLY A 546 -3.91 -24.74 5.49
C GLY A 546 -4.63 -23.72 6.39
N VAL A 547 -5.49 -22.87 5.81
CA VAL A 547 -6.33 -21.92 6.56
C VAL A 547 -7.79 -21.92 6.10
N GLY A 548 -8.69 -22.01 7.08
CA GLY A 548 -10.13 -22.13 6.90
C GLY A 548 -10.76 -21.02 6.04
N GLY A 549 -11.21 -21.39 4.84
CA GLY A 549 -11.93 -20.51 3.92
C GLY A 549 -11.04 -19.48 3.22
N ASP A 550 -9.73 -19.70 3.11
CA ASP A 550 -8.85 -18.88 2.28
C ASP A 550 -9.25 -18.98 0.80
N LYS A 551 -9.34 -17.83 0.14
CA LYS A 551 -9.27 -17.72 -1.31
C LYS A 551 -7.80 -17.60 -1.74
N VAL A 552 -7.53 -17.77 -3.04
CA VAL A 552 -6.19 -17.56 -3.63
C VAL A 552 -5.54 -16.24 -3.16
N LEU A 553 -6.30 -15.15 -3.16
CA LEU A 553 -5.84 -13.83 -2.70
C LEU A 553 -5.52 -13.74 -1.19
N ASN A 554 -6.11 -14.61 -0.35
CA ASN A 554 -5.77 -14.70 1.08
C ASN A 554 -4.50 -15.51 1.31
N VAL A 555 -4.21 -16.50 0.45
CA VAL A 555 -2.90 -17.18 0.44
C VAL A 555 -1.80 -16.18 0.01
N GLN A 556 -2.03 -15.40 -1.04
CA GLN A 556 -1.12 -14.31 -1.44
C GLN A 556 -0.91 -13.30 -0.31
N TYR A 557 -1.96 -12.92 0.42
CA TYR A 557 -1.82 -12.05 1.59
C TYR A 557 -0.86 -12.62 2.65
N ARG A 558 -0.96 -13.92 2.98
CA ARG A 558 -0.03 -14.56 3.93
C ARG A 558 1.41 -14.56 3.40
N ILE A 559 1.60 -14.72 2.09
CA ILE A 559 2.90 -14.58 1.43
C ILE A 559 3.44 -13.16 1.60
N ASP A 560 2.61 -12.14 1.38
CA ASP A 560 2.98 -10.72 1.54
C ASP A 560 3.28 -10.33 2.99
N GLN A 561 2.66 -11.00 3.98
CA GLN A 561 3.01 -10.88 5.40
C GLN A 561 4.33 -11.60 5.77
N GLY A 562 4.96 -12.28 4.81
CA GLY A 562 6.29 -12.88 4.96
C GLY A 562 6.33 -14.40 5.11
N LEU A 563 5.23 -15.14 4.89
CA LEU A 563 5.19 -16.60 5.04
C LEU A 563 6.36 -17.32 4.34
N LEU A 564 6.63 -16.99 3.07
CA LEU A 564 7.73 -17.61 2.33
C LEU A 564 9.11 -17.18 2.84
N ARG A 565 9.25 -15.95 3.36
CA ARG A 565 10.48 -15.47 4.01
C ARG A 565 10.75 -16.25 5.30
N PHE A 566 9.72 -16.53 6.10
CA PHE A 566 9.87 -17.37 7.29
C PHE A 566 10.25 -18.81 6.92
N LEU A 567 9.62 -19.41 5.91
CA LEU A 567 10.03 -20.74 5.41
C LEU A 567 11.49 -20.74 4.94
N LYS A 568 11.87 -19.81 4.05
CA LYS A 568 13.24 -19.71 3.51
C LYS A 568 14.30 -19.59 4.61
N ASN A 569 14.03 -18.78 5.63
CA ASN A 569 15.01 -18.46 6.67
C ASN A 569 15.11 -19.53 7.77
N ASN A 570 14.08 -20.37 7.95
CA ASN A 570 14.01 -21.31 9.08
C ASN A 570 13.87 -22.78 8.66
N GLN A 571 13.63 -23.09 7.37
CA GLN A 571 13.34 -24.45 6.89
C GLN A 571 14.15 -24.76 5.63
N SER A 572 15.49 -24.78 5.74
CA SER A 572 16.38 -25.11 4.62
C SER A 572 16.28 -26.57 4.17
N ASN A 573 15.68 -27.44 4.99
CA ASN A 573 15.37 -28.83 4.66
C ASN A 573 14.08 -29.00 3.82
N LEU A 574 13.31 -27.94 3.60
CA LEU A 574 12.07 -28.00 2.83
C LEU A 574 12.38 -28.32 1.36
N LYS A 575 11.82 -29.41 0.83
CA LYS A 575 12.06 -29.91 -0.54
C LYS A 575 10.80 -30.02 -1.38
N LEU A 576 9.62 -30.12 -0.76
CA LEU A 576 8.37 -30.40 -1.45
C LEU A 576 7.23 -29.54 -0.87
N MET A 577 6.45 -28.90 -1.73
CA MET A 577 5.27 -28.14 -1.33
C MET A 577 4.05 -28.56 -2.15
N TYR A 578 3.04 -29.10 -1.46
CA TYR A 578 1.72 -29.32 -2.03
C TYR A 578 0.88 -28.05 -1.90
N VAL A 579 0.18 -27.68 -2.96
CA VAL A 579 -0.67 -26.49 -3.01
C VAL A 579 -2.13 -26.89 -3.27
N HIS A 580 -3.03 -26.46 -2.40
CA HIS A 580 -4.48 -26.67 -2.52
C HIS A 580 -5.25 -25.40 -2.17
N MET A 581 -5.73 -24.67 -3.18
CA MET A 581 -6.49 -23.45 -2.99
C MET A 581 -7.43 -23.24 -4.18
N GLY A 582 -8.40 -22.34 -4.04
CA GLY A 582 -9.36 -22.02 -5.09
C GLY A 582 -10.74 -22.66 -4.91
N CYS A 583 -10.90 -23.62 -3.99
CA CYS A 583 -12.22 -24.14 -3.59
C CYS A 583 -13.18 -22.99 -3.18
N ASN A 584 -12.67 -21.99 -2.44
CA ASN A 584 -13.45 -20.82 -2.03
C ASN A 584 -13.70 -19.79 -3.15
N ASN A 585 -12.93 -19.85 -4.25
CA ASN A 585 -13.09 -18.99 -5.44
C ASN A 585 -14.12 -19.57 -6.41
N LEU A 586 -14.24 -20.89 -6.50
CA LEU A 586 -15.13 -21.60 -7.42
C LEU A 586 -16.61 -21.21 -7.27
N LYS A 587 -17.33 -21.05 -8.38
CA LYS A 587 -18.76 -20.68 -8.44
C LYS A 587 -19.48 -21.49 -9.53
N LYS A 588 -20.80 -21.31 -9.67
CA LYS A 588 -21.64 -21.92 -10.72
C LYS A 588 -21.21 -21.59 -12.18
N ASN A 589 -20.30 -20.62 -12.36
CA ASN A 589 -19.75 -20.22 -13.66
C ASN A 589 -18.24 -20.52 -13.75
N GLY A 590 -17.73 -21.47 -12.96
CA GLY A 590 -16.32 -21.87 -12.96
C GLY A 590 -15.41 -21.03 -12.07
N LEU A 591 -14.12 -21.28 -12.21
CA LEU A 591 -13.04 -20.47 -11.67
C LEU A 591 -12.84 -19.28 -12.61
N ARG A 592 -12.91 -18.05 -12.11
CA ARG A 592 -12.73 -16.87 -12.98
C ARG A 592 -11.28 -16.76 -13.40
N LYS A 593 -11.03 -16.23 -14.59
CA LYS A 593 -9.67 -15.97 -15.09
C LYS A 593 -8.82 -15.20 -14.09
N ASP A 594 -9.34 -14.13 -13.48
CA ASP A 594 -8.61 -13.34 -12.46
C ASP A 594 -8.18 -14.17 -11.24
N ASP A 595 -8.99 -15.17 -10.84
CA ASP A 595 -8.65 -16.05 -9.71
C ASP A 595 -7.56 -17.06 -10.11
N ALA A 596 -7.52 -17.48 -11.38
CA ALA A 596 -6.49 -18.34 -11.95
C ALA A 596 -5.17 -17.59 -12.24
N ASP A 597 -5.23 -16.36 -12.75
CA ASP A 597 -4.07 -15.48 -12.94
C ASP A 597 -3.42 -15.14 -11.57
N ALA A 598 -4.25 -14.94 -10.53
CA ALA A 598 -3.78 -14.83 -9.15
C ALA A 598 -3.14 -16.14 -8.63
N TYR A 599 -3.66 -17.31 -9.02
CA TYR A 599 -3.10 -18.61 -8.63
C TYR A 599 -1.71 -18.79 -9.24
N ALA A 600 -1.56 -18.55 -10.55
CA ALA A 600 -0.28 -18.59 -11.24
C ALA A 600 0.73 -17.61 -10.63
N SER A 601 0.27 -16.44 -10.16
CA SER A 601 1.11 -15.47 -9.45
C SER A 601 1.62 -16.00 -8.10
N VAL A 602 0.78 -16.70 -7.32
CA VAL A 602 1.19 -17.37 -6.07
C VAL A 602 2.25 -18.44 -6.36
N ILE A 603 2.07 -19.27 -7.39
CA ILE A 603 3.03 -20.33 -7.75
C ILE A 603 4.40 -19.73 -8.11
N LYS A 604 4.42 -18.68 -8.95
CA LYS A 604 5.67 -17.96 -9.28
C LYS A 604 6.35 -17.37 -8.05
N ASN A 605 5.58 -16.75 -7.15
CA ASN A 605 6.12 -16.22 -5.89
C ASN A 605 6.76 -17.32 -5.01
N ILE A 606 6.22 -18.54 -5.00
CA ILE A 606 6.81 -19.68 -4.29
C ILE A 606 8.14 -20.07 -4.95
N GLN A 607 8.18 -20.24 -6.29
CA GLN A 607 9.39 -20.60 -7.02
C GLN A 607 10.50 -19.54 -6.91
N GLU A 608 10.16 -18.25 -6.94
CA GLU A 608 11.14 -17.16 -6.80
C GLU A 608 11.78 -17.10 -5.41
N VAL A 609 11.01 -17.38 -4.34
CA VAL A 609 11.51 -17.33 -2.96
C VAL A 609 12.17 -18.64 -2.55
N LEU A 610 11.63 -19.79 -2.99
CA LEU A 610 12.02 -21.15 -2.62
C LEU A 610 12.37 -21.97 -3.89
N PRO A 611 13.45 -21.62 -4.62
CA PRO A 611 13.75 -22.23 -5.92
C PRO A 611 14.07 -23.73 -5.86
N ASP A 612 14.56 -24.21 -4.71
CA ASP A 612 14.93 -25.61 -4.50
C ASP A 612 13.73 -26.50 -4.06
N VAL A 613 12.53 -25.91 -3.89
CA VAL A 613 11.32 -26.62 -3.47
C VAL A 613 10.52 -27.06 -4.69
N LYS A 614 10.37 -28.38 -4.87
CA LYS A 614 9.46 -28.97 -5.87
C LYS A 614 8.00 -28.64 -5.48
N ILE A 615 7.21 -28.13 -6.42
CA ILE A 615 5.81 -27.73 -6.18
C ILE A 615 4.86 -28.71 -6.86
N VAL A 616 3.81 -29.10 -6.14
CA VAL A 616 2.73 -29.98 -6.63
C VAL A 616 1.37 -29.30 -6.41
N ILE A 617 0.72 -28.91 -7.50
CA ILE A 617 -0.66 -28.41 -7.50
C ILE A 617 -1.60 -29.60 -7.37
N THR A 618 -2.52 -29.57 -6.40
CA THR A 618 -3.50 -30.66 -6.20
C THR A 618 -4.85 -30.31 -6.83
N ALA A 619 -5.53 -31.32 -7.38
CA ALA A 619 -6.85 -31.14 -8.00
C ALA A 619 -7.93 -30.66 -7.02
N LEU A 620 -8.87 -29.87 -7.52
CA LEU A 620 -10.15 -29.57 -6.88
C LEU A 620 -11.07 -30.79 -6.96
N PHE A 621 -11.78 -31.07 -5.86
CA PHE A 621 -12.71 -32.20 -5.75
C PHE A 621 -14.08 -31.91 -6.35
N LYS A 622 -14.83 -32.97 -6.71
CA LYS A 622 -16.22 -32.90 -7.17
C LYS A 622 -17.17 -32.52 -6.02
N GLN A 623 -17.56 -31.24 -5.98
CA GLN A 623 -18.43 -30.64 -4.97
C GLN A 623 -19.91 -30.73 -5.37
N ARG A 624 -20.78 -31.18 -4.46
CA ARG A 624 -22.23 -31.26 -4.71
C ARG A 624 -22.83 -29.86 -4.85
N GLY A 625 -23.61 -29.64 -5.92
CA GLY A 625 -24.25 -28.36 -6.22
C GLY A 625 -23.52 -27.51 -7.28
N LEU A 626 -22.35 -27.97 -7.73
CA LEU A 626 -21.73 -27.60 -9.00
C LEU A 626 -21.87 -28.78 -9.97
N LYS A 627 -21.69 -28.53 -11.27
CA LYS A 627 -21.61 -29.61 -12.27
C LYS A 627 -20.17 -30.08 -12.41
N ASP A 628 -19.98 -31.35 -12.73
CA ASP A 628 -18.66 -31.95 -12.96
C ASP A 628 -17.86 -31.17 -14.01
N GLU A 629 -18.49 -30.79 -15.14
CA GLU A 629 -17.80 -30.04 -16.22
C GLU A 629 -17.15 -28.73 -15.72
N ILE A 630 -17.79 -28.04 -14.78
CA ILE A 630 -17.30 -26.78 -14.20
C ILE A 630 -16.03 -26.99 -13.35
N ILE A 631 -15.95 -28.17 -12.72
CA ILE A 631 -14.84 -28.56 -11.85
C ILE A 631 -13.70 -29.12 -12.70
N ASP A 632 -14.03 -29.85 -13.76
CA ASP A 632 -13.08 -30.38 -14.74
C ASP A 632 -12.44 -29.23 -15.54
N GLU A 633 -13.21 -28.21 -15.96
CA GLU A 633 -12.69 -26.95 -16.53
C GLU A 633 -11.73 -26.22 -15.57
N ALA A 634 -12.12 -26.06 -14.30
CA ALA A 634 -11.27 -25.42 -13.30
C ALA A 634 -9.98 -26.22 -13.03
N ASN A 635 -10.07 -27.56 -13.00
CA ASN A 635 -8.91 -28.44 -12.90
C ASN A 635 -8.02 -28.37 -14.14
N GLN A 636 -8.58 -28.21 -15.34
CA GLN A 636 -7.79 -28.00 -16.55
C GLN A 636 -7.02 -26.68 -16.49
N MET A 637 -7.64 -25.59 -16.02
CA MET A 637 -6.92 -24.32 -15.79
C MET A 637 -5.76 -24.49 -14.80
N LEU A 638 -5.93 -25.30 -13.74
CA LEU A 638 -4.86 -25.58 -12.78
C LEU A 638 -3.74 -26.47 -13.36
N ARG A 639 -4.06 -27.40 -14.27
CA ARG A 639 -3.07 -28.16 -15.06
C ARG A 639 -2.28 -27.25 -15.99
N ASP A 640 -2.97 -26.39 -16.74
CA ASP A 640 -2.34 -25.43 -17.64
C ASP A 640 -1.39 -24.49 -16.88
N ILE A 641 -1.75 -24.08 -15.65
CA ILE A 641 -0.88 -23.33 -14.74
C ILE A 641 0.32 -24.19 -14.31
N ALA A 642 0.12 -25.46 -13.98
CA ALA A 642 1.21 -26.35 -13.58
C ALA A 642 2.26 -26.47 -14.70
N ASP A 643 1.81 -26.79 -15.90
CA ASP A 643 2.64 -26.95 -17.10
C ASP A 643 3.38 -25.66 -17.47
N GLN A 644 2.68 -24.50 -17.44
CA GLN A 644 3.27 -23.19 -17.75
C GLN A 644 4.36 -22.73 -16.77
N ASN A 645 4.39 -23.29 -15.56
CA ASN A 645 5.37 -22.94 -14.53
C ASN A 645 6.38 -24.06 -14.26
N GLY A 646 6.32 -25.20 -14.98
CA GLY A 646 7.21 -26.33 -14.75
C GLY A 646 7.04 -26.97 -13.37
N THR A 647 5.79 -27.01 -12.88
CA THR A 647 5.40 -27.64 -11.61
C THR A 647 4.46 -28.81 -11.88
N ASP A 648 4.35 -29.76 -10.97
CA ASP A 648 3.50 -30.94 -11.19
C ASP A 648 2.03 -30.70 -10.82
N PHE A 649 1.12 -31.41 -11.50
CA PHE A 649 -0.29 -31.49 -11.12
C PHE A 649 -0.66 -32.90 -10.64
N LEU A 650 -1.16 -33.01 -9.41
CA LEU A 650 -1.62 -34.27 -8.80
C LEU A 650 -3.15 -34.42 -8.91
N PRO A 651 -3.67 -35.29 -9.79
CA PRO A 651 -5.10 -35.63 -9.82
C PRO A 651 -5.49 -36.47 -8.59
N PHE A 652 -6.74 -36.32 -8.15
CA PHE A 652 -7.32 -37.20 -7.13
C PHE A 652 -7.80 -38.55 -7.70
N GLY A 653 -8.35 -38.53 -8.92
CA GLY A 653 -8.96 -39.70 -9.58
C GLY A 653 -10.47 -39.54 -9.79
N ASP A 654 -11.05 -40.48 -10.54
CA ASP A 654 -12.44 -40.39 -11.01
C ASP A 654 -13.48 -40.85 -9.97
N ASP A 655 -13.12 -41.80 -9.10
CA ASP A 655 -14.00 -42.30 -8.02
C ASP A 655 -14.02 -41.34 -6.81
N GLN A 656 -14.87 -40.33 -6.95
CA GLN A 656 -15.18 -39.34 -5.91
C GLN A 656 -16.55 -39.58 -5.26
N GLU A 657 -17.16 -40.75 -5.44
CA GLU A 657 -18.48 -41.01 -4.85
C GLU A 657 -18.37 -41.11 -3.31
N GLY A 658 -19.32 -40.47 -2.62
CA GLY A 658 -19.42 -40.54 -1.16
C GLY A 658 -18.29 -39.85 -0.36
N ILE A 659 -17.36 -39.11 -0.99
CA ILE A 659 -16.21 -38.51 -0.27
C ILE A 659 -16.54 -37.18 0.44
N MET A 660 -17.64 -36.53 0.09
CA MET A 660 -18.02 -35.21 0.61
C MET A 660 -18.79 -35.28 1.93
N SER A 661 -18.59 -34.27 2.78
CA SER A 661 -19.40 -34.04 3.98
C SER A 661 -20.71 -33.30 3.67
N GLU A 662 -21.58 -33.13 4.67
CA GLU A 662 -22.88 -32.47 4.53
C GLU A 662 -22.79 -31.01 4.06
N ASP A 663 -21.66 -30.34 4.30
CA ASP A 663 -21.41 -28.97 3.83
C ASP A 663 -21.13 -28.89 2.31
N ASN A 664 -20.97 -30.05 1.64
CA ASN A 664 -20.76 -30.23 0.20
C ASN A 664 -19.49 -29.58 -0.39
N VAL A 665 -18.64 -28.97 0.44
CA VAL A 665 -17.40 -28.29 0.05
C VAL A 665 -16.16 -29.03 0.56
N HIS A 666 -16.26 -29.62 1.75
CA HIS A 666 -15.17 -30.35 2.40
C HIS A 666 -15.41 -31.86 2.40
N LEU A 667 -14.32 -32.61 2.37
CA LEU A 667 -14.31 -34.05 2.51
C LEU A 667 -14.86 -34.51 3.88
N ASN A 668 -15.49 -35.68 3.90
CA ASN A 668 -15.78 -36.42 5.13
C ASN A 668 -14.58 -37.30 5.53
N ALA A 669 -14.71 -38.10 6.60
CA ALA A 669 -13.63 -38.96 7.08
C ALA A 669 -13.10 -39.93 5.99
N THR A 670 -13.99 -40.60 5.24
CA THR A 670 -13.63 -41.49 4.13
C THR A 670 -12.93 -40.73 3.00
N GLY A 671 -13.36 -39.51 2.70
CA GLY A 671 -12.70 -38.64 1.73
C GLY A 671 -11.27 -38.26 2.14
N TYR A 672 -11.05 -37.91 3.42
CA TYR A 672 -9.69 -37.64 3.92
C TYR A 672 -8.80 -38.89 3.93
N VAL A 673 -9.34 -40.08 4.19
CA VAL A 673 -8.59 -41.35 4.04
C VAL A 673 -8.12 -41.51 2.58
N LYS A 674 -9.03 -41.45 1.60
CA LYS A 674 -8.67 -41.52 0.17
C LYS A 674 -7.64 -40.46 -0.23
N TRP A 675 -7.77 -39.23 0.26
CA TRP A 675 -6.81 -38.16 -0.08
C TRP A 675 -5.44 -38.36 0.56
N ASN A 676 -5.38 -38.87 1.79
CA ASN A 676 -4.15 -39.25 2.46
C ASN A 676 -3.39 -40.32 1.68
N GLU A 677 -4.07 -41.37 1.23
CA GLU A 677 -3.48 -42.44 0.39
C GLU A 677 -2.89 -41.89 -0.92
N VAL A 678 -3.59 -40.96 -1.59
CA VAL A 678 -3.09 -40.29 -2.80
C VAL A 678 -1.84 -39.46 -2.51
N LEU A 679 -1.84 -38.67 -1.43
CA LEU A 679 -0.70 -37.83 -1.03
C LEU A 679 0.51 -38.69 -0.62
N GLU A 680 0.33 -39.73 0.20
CA GLU A 680 1.42 -40.63 0.63
C GLU A 680 2.03 -41.40 -0.54
N LYS A 681 1.21 -41.86 -1.49
CA LYS A 681 1.68 -42.53 -2.70
C LYS A 681 2.55 -41.60 -3.56
N ASP A 682 2.14 -40.34 -3.72
CA ASP A 682 2.91 -39.35 -4.47
C ASP A 682 4.20 -38.96 -3.73
N MET A 683 4.12 -38.63 -2.43
CA MET A 683 5.28 -38.34 -1.56
C MET A 683 6.32 -39.47 -1.60
N SER A 684 5.90 -40.72 -1.42
CA SER A 684 6.80 -41.88 -1.41
C SER A 684 7.38 -42.22 -2.78
N THR A 685 6.69 -41.85 -3.87
CA THR A 685 7.23 -41.98 -5.24
C THR A 685 8.32 -40.93 -5.48
N ARG A 686 8.05 -39.67 -5.09
CA ARG A 686 8.99 -38.54 -5.24
C ARG A 686 10.25 -38.73 -4.41
N GLN A 687 10.10 -39.15 -3.15
CA GLN A 687 11.24 -39.46 -2.28
C GLN A 687 12.13 -40.57 -2.85
N LYS A 688 11.58 -41.55 -3.59
CA LYS A 688 12.38 -42.62 -4.23
C LYS A 688 13.13 -42.15 -5.48
N GLY A 689 12.62 -41.15 -6.20
CA GLY A 689 13.27 -40.61 -7.41
C GLY A 689 14.61 -39.93 -7.15
N ASP A 690 14.73 -39.16 -6.06
CA ASP A 690 15.96 -38.45 -5.68
C ASP A 690 17.13 -39.42 -5.33
N TRP A 691 16.85 -40.68 -4.98
CA TRP A 691 17.87 -41.71 -4.71
C TRP A 691 18.42 -42.41 -5.96
N THR A 692 17.81 -42.20 -7.14
CA THR A 692 18.30 -42.78 -8.40
C THR A 692 19.25 -41.85 -9.16
N GLU A 693 19.06 -40.53 -9.12
CA GLU A 693 20.00 -39.58 -9.74
C GLU A 693 21.33 -39.49 -8.98
N SER A 694 21.31 -39.69 -7.66
CA SER A 694 22.49 -39.68 -6.78
C SER A 694 23.36 -40.95 -6.83
N ARG A 695 23.16 -41.84 -7.82
CA ARG A 695 23.92 -43.09 -8.01
C ARG A 695 24.55 -43.27 -9.40
N HIS A 696 24.63 -42.23 -10.23
CA HIS A 696 25.26 -42.30 -11.55
C HIS A 696 26.52 -41.43 -11.75
N ASP A 697 26.96 -40.71 -10.71
CA ASP A 697 28.29 -40.07 -10.65
C ASP A 697 29.17 -40.73 -9.57
N GLN A 698 29.69 -41.93 -9.86
CA GLN A 698 30.87 -42.56 -9.22
C GLN A 698 31.70 -43.32 -10.25
#